data_AF-A0A183V2L3-F1
#
_entry.id   AF-A0A183V2L3-F1
#
_cell.length_a   1.000
_cell.length_b   1.000
_cell.length_c   1.000
_cell.angle_alpha   90.00
_cell.angle_beta   90.00
_cell.angle_gamma   90.00
#
_symmetry.space_group_name_H-M   'P 1'
#
loop_
_entity.id
_entity.type
_entity.pdbx_description
1 polymer ?
#
loop_
_entity_poly.entity_id
_entity_poly.type
_entity_poly.pdbx_seq_one_letter_code
_entity_poly.pdbx_strand_id
1 'polypeptide(L)'
;LDKRLCSVESCGSALCYFRFVESQRDPATDPVILWLNGGPGCSSLGGFFTELGPFRVNKDGKTLFENVYSWNKGANVIFLEAPHGVGYSYSERNPVDETYNDQKTATDNADAVAAFFERFPEYQNRPFFIAGESYAGIYVPTLSNEIVKRIKNNQIRNVNFQGFAVGNGMLNYYDQTNSVIDILYYRGVYGKEEFDSLQKCCQATGTATEHLGYCDFSQYIYIDPAGGVIRAKNYTNQVQRECANLVQQMSYDRVWDTINDVYNTYQDCYMDTAAAASMRAMRQSRLKKRLRSKAIISDGKNPFIDQGSEMNMGSTDAQGGFPCWMDAATENYLNLPEVRTALNIPPKLPSWNDCSATVGDHYTWQTFDTAPVFEEIFNSGLSLRILIYSGDTDTVCNFLGNEWLVERLSAKRNFIRTARAQWNFTDSAKFAPALGGYQKRFRSADSKIVMDFVTVKGAGHFVPLDRAGPSLQMIDNFVQNKPYDNLVNYSSEKKPLRLLYQPTPAPKWTRKDADRVWDLPGITYKLNFKHYSGYLNPSKGNYLHYWLVESQDNPSNDPLVIWFNGGPGCSSLIGMLTELGPFWPNPDGRTLMENVYSWNRVANLLFLESPRTVGYSYQNMSENSDQYFNDEKTAQDNFLAIMDFLSAYPEYYNRRLFVAGESYAGVYIPTVMDSLSTCCPKSEPLRYCDFSEWVGFDDGGDAHPINSSQCGYLVAQYGRDALWASSDIQDPYNMIQDCYLQKADAAAAAKQRIKESFIRRAAPGFLDQKTKMNFASTDSQGAFQCYNSLGVEQWLNWGDVRDALHIVPEAPPFTECRSAI
;
A
#
# COMPACT_ATOMS: atom_id res chain seq x y z
N LEU A 1 -11.90 -9.05 -24.50
CA LEU A 1 -12.23 -8.81 -25.92
C LEU A 1 -13.18 -7.62 -25.95
N ASP A 2 -12.73 -6.46 -26.45
CA ASP A 2 -13.51 -5.22 -26.38
C ASP A 2 -14.02 -4.87 -27.78
N LYS A 3 -15.30 -5.06 -28.03
CA LYS A 3 -15.94 -4.80 -29.34
C LYS A 3 -17.31 -4.15 -29.13
N ARG A 4 -17.96 -3.73 -30.21
CA ARG A 4 -19.40 -3.42 -30.18
C ARG A 4 -20.18 -4.72 -30.35
N LEU A 5 -21.25 -4.93 -29.56
CA LEU A 5 -22.12 -6.12 -29.70
C LEU A 5 -22.92 -6.06 -31.00
N CYS A 6 -23.22 -4.86 -31.47
CA CYS A 6 -24.26 -4.67 -32.48
C CYS A 6 -23.90 -3.61 -33.53
N SER A 7 -24.53 -3.75 -34.70
CA SER A 7 -24.73 -2.68 -35.67
C SER A 7 -26.13 -2.08 -35.48
N VAL A 8 -26.37 -0.86 -35.99
CA VAL A 8 -27.71 -0.22 -35.97
C VAL A 8 -28.78 -1.12 -36.61
N GLU A 9 -28.38 -1.98 -37.54
CA GLU A 9 -29.28 -2.93 -38.23
C GLU A 9 -29.61 -4.17 -37.39
N SER A 10 -28.80 -4.54 -36.39
CA SER A 10 -28.93 -5.81 -35.64
C SER A 10 -29.49 -5.68 -34.22
N CYS A 11 -29.39 -4.51 -33.57
CA CYS A 11 -29.90 -4.30 -32.18
C CYS A 11 -30.75 -3.03 -32.00
N GLY A 12 -31.32 -2.51 -33.09
CA GLY A 12 -32.10 -1.27 -33.01
C GLY A 12 -31.26 -0.04 -32.68
N SER A 13 -31.87 0.95 -32.01
CA SER A 13 -31.37 2.32 -31.87
C SER A 13 -30.24 2.55 -30.85
N ALA A 14 -29.90 1.56 -30.03
CA ALA A 14 -28.95 1.67 -28.93
C ALA A 14 -27.71 0.79 -29.19
N LEU A 15 -26.51 1.38 -29.07
CA LEU A 15 -25.23 0.68 -29.15
C LEU A 15 -24.65 0.57 -27.74
N CYS A 16 -24.86 -0.58 -27.10
CA CYS A 16 -24.30 -0.88 -25.79
C CYS A 16 -22.83 -1.31 -25.92
N TYR A 17 -21.95 -0.59 -25.23
CA TYR A 17 -20.57 -1.01 -25.01
C TYR A 17 -20.54 -2.13 -23.97
N PHE A 18 -19.68 -3.12 -24.22
CA PHE A 18 -19.40 -4.18 -23.27
C PHE A 18 -17.90 -4.39 -23.15
N ARG A 19 -17.49 -4.83 -21.97
CA ARG A 19 -16.17 -5.40 -21.74
C ARG A 19 -16.31 -6.86 -21.36
N PHE A 20 -15.63 -7.74 -22.09
CA PHE A 20 -15.68 -9.18 -21.86
C PHE A 20 -14.31 -9.72 -21.44
N VAL A 21 -14.29 -10.47 -20.33
CA VAL A 21 -13.11 -11.15 -19.81
C VAL A 21 -13.40 -12.64 -19.66
N GLU A 22 -12.53 -13.46 -20.24
CA GLU A 22 -12.63 -14.91 -20.16
C GLU A 22 -12.25 -15.43 -18.77
N SER A 23 -12.72 -16.63 -18.44
CA SER A 23 -12.35 -17.31 -17.22
C SER A 23 -10.86 -17.61 -17.17
N GLN A 24 -10.25 -17.45 -16.01
CA GLN A 24 -8.85 -17.83 -15.73
C GLN A 24 -8.70 -19.32 -15.42
N ARG A 25 -9.80 -20.05 -15.15
CA ARG A 25 -9.79 -21.48 -14.85
C ARG A 25 -9.94 -22.32 -16.12
N ASP A 26 -11.12 -22.33 -16.74
CA ASP A 26 -11.32 -22.95 -18.05
C ASP A 26 -12.34 -22.12 -18.87
N PRO A 27 -11.86 -21.22 -19.75
CA PRO A 27 -12.74 -20.37 -20.55
C PRO A 27 -13.49 -21.14 -21.64
N ALA A 28 -13.30 -22.45 -21.83
CA ALA A 28 -14.10 -23.26 -22.75
C ALA A 28 -15.34 -23.86 -22.08
N THR A 29 -15.28 -24.14 -20.78
CA THR A 29 -16.35 -24.83 -20.04
C THR A 29 -17.03 -23.99 -18.97
N ASP A 30 -16.34 -22.97 -18.45
CA ASP A 30 -16.87 -22.15 -17.36
C ASP A 30 -18.12 -21.34 -17.76
N PRO A 31 -19.00 -21.04 -16.79
CA PRO A 31 -20.24 -20.30 -17.02
C PRO A 31 -19.98 -18.89 -17.56
N VAL A 32 -21.02 -18.28 -18.11
CA VAL A 32 -21.04 -16.87 -18.51
C VAL A 32 -21.88 -16.07 -17.50
N ILE A 33 -21.35 -14.98 -17.00
CA ILE A 33 -22.03 -14.05 -16.10
C ILE A 33 -22.10 -12.68 -16.79
N LEU A 34 -23.30 -12.15 -16.99
CA LEU A 34 -23.51 -10.74 -17.28
C LEU A 34 -23.48 -9.95 -15.97
N TRP A 35 -22.78 -8.82 -15.92
CA TRP A 35 -22.75 -7.89 -14.80
C TRP A 35 -23.31 -6.52 -15.20
N LEU A 36 -24.16 -5.97 -14.32
CA LEU A 36 -24.79 -4.65 -14.43
C LEU A 36 -24.60 -3.87 -13.12
N ASN A 37 -23.90 -2.73 -13.17
CA ASN A 37 -24.01 -1.73 -12.11
C ASN A 37 -25.37 -0.99 -12.21
N GLY A 38 -25.71 -0.21 -11.17
CA GLY A 38 -27.01 0.46 -11.02
C GLY A 38 -27.02 1.95 -11.41
N GLY A 39 -27.35 2.80 -10.44
CA GLY A 39 -27.51 4.25 -10.62
C GLY A 39 -28.95 4.72 -10.35
N PRO A 40 -29.87 4.73 -11.33
CA PRO A 40 -29.72 4.35 -12.74
C PRO A 40 -28.75 5.24 -13.51
N GLY A 41 -28.05 4.67 -14.49
CA GLY A 41 -27.13 5.42 -15.36
C GLY A 41 -25.66 5.38 -14.97
N CYS A 42 -25.26 4.46 -14.07
CA CYS A 42 -23.86 4.22 -13.71
C CYS A 42 -23.26 3.08 -14.52
N SER A 43 -21.98 3.20 -14.81
CA SER A 43 -21.25 2.33 -15.72
C SER A 43 -20.88 1.01 -15.07
N SER A 44 -21.04 -0.08 -15.82
CA SER A 44 -20.52 -1.39 -15.42
C SER A 44 -18.98 -1.49 -15.44
N LEU A 45 -18.29 -0.49 -16.01
CA LEU A 45 -16.84 -0.38 -15.87
C LEU A 45 -16.41 0.16 -14.50
N GLY A 46 -17.30 0.82 -13.76
CA GLY A 46 -17.11 1.08 -12.33
C GLY A 46 -16.84 -0.24 -11.62
N GLY A 47 -17.81 -1.17 -11.65
CA GLY A 47 -17.64 -2.50 -11.05
C GLY A 47 -16.49 -3.32 -11.65
N PHE A 48 -16.14 -3.11 -12.92
CA PHE A 48 -14.94 -3.72 -13.52
C PHE A 48 -13.65 -3.29 -12.79
N PHE A 49 -13.43 -1.99 -12.63
CA PHE A 49 -12.16 -1.46 -12.12
C PHE A 49 -12.13 -1.30 -10.60
N THR A 50 -13.28 -1.25 -9.93
CA THR A 50 -13.37 -0.97 -8.50
C THR A 50 -13.94 -2.13 -7.68
N GLU A 51 -14.65 -3.10 -8.29
CA GLU A 51 -15.28 -4.19 -7.53
C GLU A 51 -14.80 -5.61 -7.89
N LEU A 52 -15.09 -6.15 -9.07
CA LEU A 52 -14.96 -7.59 -9.34
C LEU A 52 -14.22 -7.95 -10.62
N GLY A 53 -13.80 -6.97 -11.42
CA GLY A 53 -12.98 -7.23 -12.59
C GLY A 53 -11.55 -7.65 -12.24
N PRO A 54 -10.77 -8.13 -13.23
CA PRO A 54 -9.43 -8.67 -13.07
C PRO A 54 -8.37 -7.64 -12.69
N PHE A 55 -8.68 -6.34 -12.79
CA PHE A 55 -7.71 -5.27 -12.59
C PHE A 55 -8.30 -4.16 -11.73
N ARG A 56 -7.44 -3.51 -10.97
CA ARG A 56 -7.70 -2.26 -10.26
C ARG A 56 -6.83 -1.16 -10.84
N VAL A 57 -7.32 0.07 -10.78
CA VAL A 57 -6.52 1.25 -11.16
C VAL A 57 -5.70 1.70 -9.95
N ASN A 58 -4.43 2.07 -10.16
CA ASN A 58 -3.60 2.68 -9.12
C ASN A 58 -3.98 4.14 -8.89
N LYS A 59 -3.51 4.71 -7.76
CA LYS A 59 -3.72 6.12 -7.39
C LYS A 59 -3.25 7.13 -8.44
N ASP A 60 -2.31 6.74 -9.31
CA ASP A 60 -1.81 7.56 -10.42
C ASP A 60 -2.82 7.77 -11.55
N GLY A 61 -3.91 6.98 -11.60
CA GLY A 61 -4.89 7.01 -12.68
C GLY A 61 -4.34 6.59 -14.04
N LYS A 62 -3.20 5.87 -14.07
CA LYS A 62 -2.45 5.52 -15.28
C LYS A 62 -2.05 4.06 -15.36
N THR A 63 -1.81 3.43 -14.21
CA THR A 63 -1.37 2.04 -14.14
C THR A 63 -2.42 1.15 -13.50
N LEU A 64 -2.32 -0.15 -13.78
CA LEU A 64 -3.22 -1.17 -13.25
C LEU A 64 -2.44 -2.17 -12.38
N PHE A 65 -3.11 -2.74 -11.39
CA PHE A 65 -2.63 -3.92 -10.65
C PHE A 65 -3.69 -5.04 -10.67
N GLU A 66 -3.26 -6.29 -10.43
CA GLU A 66 -4.15 -7.46 -10.46
C GLU A 66 -5.12 -7.47 -9.27
N ASN A 67 -6.40 -7.77 -9.56
CA ASN A 67 -7.35 -8.21 -8.54
C ASN A 67 -7.32 -9.73 -8.45
N VAL A 68 -6.72 -10.26 -7.37
CA VAL A 68 -6.62 -11.72 -7.17
C VAL A 68 -7.95 -12.38 -6.79
N TYR A 69 -8.97 -11.60 -6.43
CA TYR A 69 -10.32 -12.07 -6.12
C TYR A 69 -11.35 -11.75 -7.21
N SER A 70 -10.90 -11.55 -8.44
CA SER A 70 -11.79 -11.24 -9.56
C SER A 70 -12.78 -12.37 -9.84
N TRP A 71 -14.02 -12.04 -10.21
CA TRP A 71 -15.04 -13.05 -10.53
C TRP A 71 -14.68 -13.89 -11.75
N ASN A 72 -13.81 -13.38 -12.62
CA ASN A 72 -13.31 -14.17 -13.75
C ASN A 72 -12.29 -15.25 -13.35
N LYS A 73 -12.01 -15.49 -12.06
CA LYS A 73 -11.26 -16.68 -11.62
C LYS A 73 -12.03 -17.99 -11.87
N GLY A 74 -13.35 -17.94 -12.00
CA GLY A 74 -14.20 -19.12 -12.22
C GLY A 74 -15.36 -18.93 -13.20
N ALA A 75 -15.39 -17.82 -13.94
CA ALA A 75 -16.46 -17.51 -14.89
C ALA A 75 -15.96 -16.60 -16.03
N ASN A 76 -16.67 -16.63 -17.14
CA ASN A 76 -16.52 -15.65 -18.21
C ASN A 76 -17.45 -14.48 -17.90
N VAL A 77 -16.95 -13.25 -17.79
CA VAL A 77 -17.73 -12.12 -17.27
C VAL A 77 -17.89 -11.03 -18.33
N ILE A 78 -19.14 -10.63 -18.56
CA ILE A 78 -19.54 -9.54 -19.46
C ILE A 78 -19.94 -8.34 -18.59
N PHE A 79 -19.25 -7.22 -18.72
CA PHE A 79 -19.63 -5.96 -18.08
C PHE A 79 -20.31 -5.08 -19.12
N LEU A 80 -21.62 -4.90 -19.00
CA LEU A 80 -22.42 -4.18 -19.99
C LEU A 80 -22.76 -2.79 -19.47
N GLU A 81 -22.32 -1.73 -20.17
CA GLU A 81 -22.72 -0.36 -19.83
C GLU A 81 -24.13 -0.10 -20.38
N ALA A 82 -25.10 0.10 -19.49
CA ALA A 82 -26.50 0.28 -19.85
C ALA A 82 -27.20 1.26 -18.88
N PRO A 83 -28.21 2.01 -19.35
CA PRO A 83 -28.73 2.11 -20.72
C PRO A 83 -27.77 2.86 -21.68
N HIS A 84 -28.19 3.12 -22.93
CA HIS A 84 -27.40 3.96 -23.83
C HIS A 84 -27.15 5.35 -23.22
N GLY A 85 -26.01 5.97 -23.52
CA GLY A 85 -25.59 7.23 -22.90
C GLY A 85 -24.85 7.06 -21.56
N VAL A 86 -24.73 5.83 -21.05
CA VAL A 86 -23.87 5.48 -19.91
C VAL A 86 -22.47 5.11 -20.39
N GLY A 87 -21.44 5.70 -19.79
CA GLY A 87 -20.04 5.40 -20.12
C GLY A 87 -19.73 5.59 -21.61
N TYR A 88 -19.38 4.49 -22.30
CA TYR A 88 -19.15 4.46 -23.74
C TYR A 88 -20.34 3.97 -24.56
N SER A 89 -21.45 3.57 -23.94
CA SER A 89 -22.69 3.24 -24.64
C SER A 89 -23.36 4.49 -25.21
N TYR A 90 -23.94 4.42 -26.40
CA TYR A 90 -24.49 5.58 -27.09
C TYR A 90 -25.59 5.20 -28.09
N SER A 91 -26.31 6.20 -28.64
CA SER A 91 -27.29 6.00 -29.71
C SER A 91 -26.87 6.76 -30.98
N GLU A 92 -27.05 6.15 -32.15
CA GLU A 92 -26.84 6.78 -33.47
C GLU A 92 -28.17 7.05 -34.20
N ARG A 93 -29.32 6.93 -33.53
CA ARG A 93 -30.63 7.10 -34.17
C ARG A 93 -30.86 8.56 -34.59
N ASN A 94 -31.61 8.75 -35.67
CA ASN A 94 -32.17 10.05 -36.05
C ASN A 94 -33.71 9.95 -36.18
N PRO A 95 -34.49 10.60 -35.29
CA PRO A 95 -34.03 11.33 -34.09
C PRO A 95 -33.38 10.39 -33.08
N VAL A 96 -32.52 10.94 -32.21
CA VAL A 96 -31.87 10.21 -31.12
C VAL A 96 -32.96 9.61 -30.22
N ASP A 97 -32.77 8.36 -29.80
CA ASP A 97 -33.65 7.77 -28.79
C ASP A 97 -33.34 8.43 -27.44
N GLU A 98 -34.29 9.18 -26.89
CA GLU A 98 -34.16 9.86 -25.60
C GLU A 98 -34.96 9.16 -24.50
N THR A 99 -35.40 7.92 -24.77
CA THR A 99 -36.25 7.15 -23.85
C THR A 99 -35.40 6.41 -22.83
N TYR A 100 -35.39 6.89 -21.59
CA TYR A 100 -34.72 6.24 -20.47
C TYR A 100 -35.77 5.73 -19.47
N ASN A 101 -36.03 4.43 -19.43
CA ASN A 101 -36.93 3.80 -18.45
C ASN A 101 -36.65 2.30 -18.28
N ASP A 102 -37.27 1.69 -17.26
CA ASP A 102 -37.01 0.28 -16.88
C ASP A 102 -37.32 -0.69 -18.01
N GLN A 103 -38.50 -0.56 -18.63
CA GLN A 103 -38.93 -1.48 -19.68
C GLN A 103 -38.04 -1.40 -20.93
N LYS A 104 -37.66 -0.18 -21.33
CA LYS A 104 -36.77 0.05 -22.48
C LYS A 104 -35.38 -0.51 -22.19
N THR A 105 -34.84 -0.24 -21.01
CA THR A 105 -33.53 -0.75 -20.58
C THR A 105 -33.51 -2.29 -20.55
N ALA A 106 -34.56 -2.94 -20.05
CA ALA A 106 -34.68 -4.40 -20.06
C ALA A 106 -34.72 -4.97 -21.49
N THR A 107 -35.44 -4.31 -22.40
CA THR A 107 -35.57 -4.72 -23.80
C THR A 107 -34.24 -4.57 -24.55
N ASP A 108 -33.59 -3.41 -24.43
CA ASP A 108 -32.29 -3.13 -25.08
C ASP A 108 -31.19 -4.07 -24.54
N ASN A 109 -31.19 -4.35 -23.23
CA ASN A 109 -30.25 -5.29 -22.63
C ASN A 109 -30.49 -6.72 -23.12
N ALA A 110 -31.75 -7.13 -23.35
CA ALA A 110 -32.06 -8.44 -23.91
C ALA A 110 -31.61 -8.56 -25.38
N ASP A 111 -31.69 -7.48 -26.16
CA ASP A 111 -31.11 -7.40 -27.51
C ASP A 111 -29.58 -7.51 -27.48
N ALA A 112 -28.93 -6.82 -26.55
CA ALA A 112 -27.48 -6.91 -26.34
C ALA A 112 -27.02 -8.33 -25.96
N VAL A 113 -27.76 -9.02 -25.08
CA VAL A 113 -27.50 -10.42 -24.72
C VAL A 113 -27.63 -11.35 -25.93
N ALA A 114 -28.70 -11.20 -26.73
CA ALA A 114 -28.87 -11.99 -27.95
C ALA A 114 -27.69 -11.80 -28.91
N ALA A 115 -27.33 -10.54 -29.16
CA ALA A 115 -26.22 -10.19 -30.05
C ALA A 115 -24.86 -10.68 -29.53
N PHE A 116 -24.64 -10.70 -28.21
CA PHE A 116 -23.43 -11.30 -27.64
C PHE A 116 -23.31 -12.78 -28.04
N PHE A 117 -24.36 -13.57 -27.83
CA PHE A 117 -24.32 -15.00 -28.15
C PHE A 117 -24.28 -15.29 -29.66
N GLU A 118 -24.80 -14.41 -30.50
CA GLU A 118 -24.59 -14.47 -31.95
C GLU A 118 -23.15 -14.16 -32.34
N ARG A 119 -22.53 -13.17 -31.69
CA ARG A 119 -21.17 -12.72 -31.98
C ARG A 119 -20.10 -13.68 -31.48
N PHE A 120 -20.37 -14.35 -30.36
CA PHE A 120 -19.50 -15.30 -29.67
C PHE A 120 -20.17 -16.67 -29.56
N PRO A 121 -20.38 -17.38 -30.70
CA PRO A 121 -21.12 -18.64 -30.75
C PRO A 121 -20.48 -19.74 -29.88
N GLU A 122 -19.19 -19.67 -29.58
CA GLU A 122 -18.47 -20.58 -28.69
C GLU A 122 -18.93 -20.53 -27.22
N TYR A 123 -19.71 -19.52 -26.85
CA TYR A 123 -20.35 -19.39 -25.53
C TYR A 123 -21.83 -19.80 -25.53
N GLN A 124 -22.42 -20.10 -26.68
CA GLN A 124 -23.79 -20.61 -26.74
C GLN A 124 -23.95 -21.92 -25.97
N ASN A 125 -25.13 -22.12 -25.40
CA ASN A 125 -25.51 -23.25 -24.55
C ASN A 125 -24.71 -23.40 -23.24
N ARG A 126 -23.73 -22.53 -22.96
CA ARG A 126 -23.07 -22.49 -21.66
C ARG A 126 -24.01 -21.98 -20.58
N PRO A 127 -23.90 -22.47 -19.34
CA PRO A 127 -24.64 -21.93 -18.21
C PRO A 127 -24.50 -20.41 -18.16
N PHE A 128 -25.61 -19.69 -18.30
CA PHE A 128 -25.65 -18.24 -18.35
C PHE A 128 -26.40 -17.68 -17.15
N PHE A 129 -25.78 -16.73 -16.46
CA PHE A 129 -26.33 -16.01 -15.33
C PHE A 129 -26.30 -14.51 -15.58
N ILE A 130 -27.26 -13.80 -15.00
CA ILE A 130 -27.29 -12.34 -14.96
C ILE A 130 -27.02 -11.91 -13.52
N ALA A 131 -26.10 -11.01 -13.31
CA ALA A 131 -25.75 -10.45 -12.02
C ALA A 131 -25.73 -8.93 -12.08
N GLY A 132 -25.92 -8.29 -10.94
CA GLY A 132 -25.80 -6.84 -10.85
C GLY A 132 -26.06 -6.35 -9.43
N GLU A 133 -25.93 -5.04 -9.25
CA GLU A 133 -26.06 -4.41 -7.95
C GLU A 133 -26.91 -3.13 -7.93
N SER A 134 -27.31 -2.70 -6.73
CA SER A 134 -27.97 -1.41 -6.51
C SER A 134 -29.29 -1.30 -7.30
N TYR A 135 -29.45 -0.28 -8.14
CA TYR A 135 -30.60 -0.15 -9.05
C TYR A 135 -30.70 -1.31 -10.07
N ALA A 136 -29.64 -2.10 -10.26
CA ALA A 136 -29.76 -3.36 -10.99
C ALA A 136 -30.62 -4.40 -10.23
N GLY A 137 -31.03 -4.13 -8.99
CA GLY A 137 -32.17 -4.80 -8.37
C GLY A 137 -33.49 -4.64 -9.16
N ILE A 138 -33.62 -3.62 -9.99
CA ILE A 138 -34.68 -3.50 -11.00
C ILE A 138 -34.24 -4.12 -12.33
N TYR A 139 -33.03 -3.80 -12.81
CA TYR A 139 -32.55 -4.26 -14.12
C TYR A 139 -32.45 -5.78 -14.23
N VAL A 140 -31.88 -6.45 -13.23
CA VAL A 140 -31.62 -7.88 -13.27
C VAL A 140 -32.92 -8.69 -13.30
N PRO A 141 -33.92 -8.47 -12.42
CA PRO A 141 -35.19 -9.20 -12.52
C PRO A 141 -35.97 -8.87 -13.80
N THR A 142 -36.03 -7.60 -14.22
CA THR A 142 -36.77 -7.21 -15.43
C THR A 142 -36.13 -7.77 -16.69
N LEU A 143 -34.80 -7.71 -16.82
CA LEU A 143 -34.05 -8.36 -17.90
C LEU A 143 -34.21 -9.88 -17.87
N SER A 144 -34.11 -10.49 -16.69
CA SER A 144 -34.29 -11.95 -16.55
C SER A 144 -35.68 -12.39 -17.03
N ASN A 145 -36.72 -11.64 -16.66
CA ASN A 145 -38.08 -11.91 -17.13
C ASN A 145 -38.23 -11.71 -18.65
N GLU A 146 -37.57 -10.70 -19.23
CA GLU A 146 -37.55 -10.49 -20.68
C GLU A 146 -36.84 -11.63 -21.42
N ILE A 147 -35.68 -12.09 -20.94
CA ILE A 147 -34.97 -13.26 -21.47
C ILE A 147 -35.84 -14.52 -21.40
N VAL A 148 -36.51 -14.75 -20.26
CA VAL A 148 -37.46 -15.86 -20.08
C VAL A 148 -38.57 -15.82 -21.13
N LYS A 149 -39.19 -14.65 -21.33
CA LYS A 149 -40.26 -14.46 -22.34
C LYS A 149 -39.73 -14.76 -23.75
N ARG A 150 -38.56 -14.22 -24.10
CA ARG A 150 -37.95 -14.42 -25.42
C ARG A 150 -37.52 -15.86 -25.68
N ILE A 151 -37.03 -16.58 -24.67
CA ILE A 151 -36.73 -18.03 -24.78
C ILE A 151 -38.03 -18.81 -25.04
N LYS A 152 -39.10 -18.55 -24.27
CA LYS A 152 -40.40 -19.23 -24.44
C LYS A 152 -41.05 -18.95 -25.78
N ASN A 153 -40.90 -17.72 -26.28
CA ASN A 153 -41.41 -17.30 -27.58
C ASN A 153 -40.46 -17.64 -28.74
N ASN A 154 -39.36 -18.35 -28.48
CA ASN A 154 -38.37 -18.78 -29.47
C ASN A 154 -37.71 -17.61 -30.24
N GLN A 155 -37.63 -16.44 -29.59
CA GLN A 155 -37.01 -15.21 -30.10
C GLN A 155 -35.51 -15.14 -29.82
N ILE A 156 -35.04 -15.80 -28.74
CA ILE A 156 -33.63 -16.02 -28.46
C ILE A 156 -33.42 -17.54 -28.34
N ARG A 157 -32.43 -18.07 -29.07
CA ARG A 157 -32.07 -19.49 -29.09
C ARG A 157 -30.66 -19.68 -28.55
N ASN A 158 -30.36 -20.90 -28.11
CA ASN A 158 -29.03 -21.33 -27.64
C ASN A 158 -28.48 -20.51 -26.45
N VAL A 159 -29.36 -19.88 -25.67
CA VAL A 159 -29.03 -19.25 -24.39
C VAL A 159 -29.51 -20.16 -23.28
N ASN A 160 -28.56 -20.79 -22.58
CA ASN A 160 -28.83 -21.68 -21.46
C ASN A 160 -28.93 -20.86 -20.17
N PHE A 161 -30.02 -20.12 -20.02
CA PHE A 161 -30.26 -19.26 -18.86
C PHE A 161 -30.56 -20.08 -17.61
N GLN A 162 -29.70 -19.98 -16.60
CA GLN A 162 -29.72 -20.79 -15.38
C GLN A 162 -30.17 -20.01 -14.14
N GLY A 163 -30.17 -18.68 -14.20
CA GLY A 163 -30.49 -17.90 -13.02
C GLY A 163 -29.92 -16.49 -12.99
N PHE A 164 -30.10 -15.82 -11.85
CA PHE A 164 -29.56 -14.49 -11.64
C PHE A 164 -29.16 -14.21 -10.19
N ALA A 165 -28.27 -13.23 -10.00
CA ALA A 165 -27.80 -12.77 -8.70
C ALA A 165 -28.00 -11.25 -8.57
N VAL A 166 -28.42 -10.77 -7.40
CA VAL A 166 -28.58 -9.32 -7.13
C VAL A 166 -27.88 -8.97 -5.83
N GLY A 167 -26.87 -8.12 -5.90
CA GLY A 167 -26.13 -7.58 -4.77
C GLY A 167 -26.71 -6.26 -4.30
N ASN A 168 -27.05 -6.13 -3.02
CA ASN A 168 -27.54 -4.88 -2.43
C ASN A 168 -28.59 -4.22 -3.36
N GLY A 169 -29.54 -5.03 -3.82
CA GLY A 169 -30.49 -4.62 -4.85
C GLY A 169 -31.59 -3.74 -4.29
N MET A 170 -31.99 -2.72 -5.04
CA MET A 170 -33.22 -1.99 -4.78
C MET A 170 -34.41 -2.79 -5.35
N LEU A 171 -34.86 -3.80 -4.60
CA LEU A 171 -35.89 -4.74 -5.07
C LEU A 171 -37.32 -4.27 -4.73
N ASN A 172 -37.50 -3.57 -3.61
CA ASN A 172 -38.77 -3.04 -3.16
C ASN A 172 -38.54 -1.79 -2.29
N TYR A 173 -38.94 -0.62 -2.79
CA TYR A 173 -38.69 0.66 -2.11
C TYR A 173 -39.44 0.77 -0.78
N TYR A 174 -40.62 0.14 -0.68
CA TYR A 174 -41.44 0.20 0.53
C TYR A 174 -40.81 -0.62 1.67
N ASP A 175 -40.30 -1.80 1.36
CA ASP A 175 -39.54 -2.62 2.31
C ASP A 175 -38.24 -1.92 2.73
N GLN A 176 -37.53 -1.32 1.77
CA GLN A 176 -36.30 -0.55 2.05
C GLN A 176 -36.58 0.66 2.95
N THR A 177 -37.69 1.37 2.72
CA THR A 177 -38.15 2.49 3.56
C THR A 177 -38.44 2.07 5.00
N ASN A 178 -39.16 0.96 5.18
CA ASN A 178 -39.50 0.46 6.50
C ASN A 178 -38.24 -0.07 7.23
N SER A 179 -37.45 -0.89 6.56
CA SER A 179 -36.29 -1.56 7.15
C SER A 179 -35.15 -0.62 7.51
N VAL A 180 -34.93 0.46 6.75
CA VAL A 180 -33.83 1.39 7.03
C VAL A 180 -34.03 2.16 8.34
N ILE A 181 -35.29 2.44 8.72
CA ILE A 181 -35.60 3.09 9.99
C ILE A 181 -35.13 2.23 11.16
N ASP A 182 -35.47 0.93 11.14
CA ASP A 182 -35.02 -0.02 12.16
C ASP A 182 -33.51 -0.18 12.14
N ILE A 183 -32.90 -0.35 10.97
CA ILE A 183 -31.45 -0.50 10.84
C ILE A 183 -30.71 0.68 11.45
N LEU A 184 -31.11 1.91 11.13
CA LEU A 184 -30.48 3.10 11.66
C LEU A 184 -30.65 3.20 13.18
N TYR A 185 -31.82 2.84 13.73
CA TYR A 185 -32.00 2.79 15.18
C TYR A 185 -31.10 1.75 15.85
N TYR A 186 -31.12 0.49 15.39
CA TYR A 186 -30.33 -0.59 15.99
C TYR A 186 -28.82 -0.46 15.72
N ARG A 187 -28.41 0.39 14.78
CA ARG A 187 -27.00 0.80 14.58
C ARG A 187 -26.64 2.08 15.34
N GLY A 188 -27.53 2.62 16.17
CA GLY A 188 -27.25 3.77 17.04
C GLY A 188 -27.25 5.13 16.33
N VAL A 189 -27.84 5.23 15.14
CA VAL A 189 -28.01 6.51 14.43
C VAL A 189 -29.18 7.31 15.01
N TYR A 190 -30.25 6.64 15.43
CA TYR A 190 -31.37 7.27 16.13
C TYR A 190 -31.30 7.11 17.64
N GLY A 191 -31.63 8.18 18.36
CA GLY A 191 -31.88 8.12 19.80
C GLY A 191 -33.23 7.44 20.09
N LYS A 192 -33.37 6.90 21.31
CA LYS A 192 -34.62 6.23 21.73
C LYS A 192 -35.85 7.12 21.59
N GLU A 193 -35.77 8.38 22.02
CA GLU A 193 -36.90 9.32 21.95
C GLU A 193 -37.33 9.61 20.51
N GLU A 194 -36.36 9.72 19.58
CA GLU A 194 -36.64 9.92 18.15
C GLU A 194 -37.33 8.69 17.56
N PHE A 195 -36.83 7.48 17.85
CA PHE A 195 -37.44 6.23 17.40
C PHE A 195 -38.85 6.01 17.99
N ASP A 196 -39.02 6.20 19.31
CA ASP A 196 -40.31 6.08 19.98
C ASP A 196 -41.36 7.07 19.44
N SER A 197 -40.93 8.21 18.87
CA SER A 197 -41.83 9.20 18.28
C SER A 197 -42.63 8.66 17.08
N LEU A 198 -42.19 7.54 16.47
CA LEU A 198 -42.92 6.82 15.42
C LEU A 198 -44.12 6.01 15.95
N GLN A 199 -44.25 5.82 17.27
CA GLN A 199 -45.35 5.02 17.84
C GLN A 199 -46.73 5.60 17.49
N LYS A 200 -46.86 6.93 17.49
CA LYS A 200 -48.09 7.62 17.07
C LYS A 200 -48.43 7.33 15.59
N CYS A 201 -47.40 7.14 14.77
CA CYS A 201 -47.55 6.83 13.36
C CYS A 201 -48.00 5.39 13.18
N CYS A 202 -47.38 4.45 13.89
CA CYS A 202 -47.81 3.06 13.86
C CYS A 202 -49.27 2.88 14.31
N GLN A 203 -49.68 3.52 15.42
CA GLN A 203 -51.07 3.45 15.89
C GLN A 203 -52.08 4.02 14.90
N ALA A 204 -51.71 5.09 14.17
CA ALA A 204 -52.56 5.72 13.17
C ALA A 204 -52.80 4.86 11.91
N THR A 205 -52.04 3.77 11.74
CA THR A 205 -52.20 2.80 10.63
C THR A 205 -53.28 1.74 10.89
N GLY A 206 -53.82 1.66 12.12
CA GLY A 206 -54.80 0.64 12.52
C GLY A 206 -54.20 -0.72 12.89
N THR A 207 -52.90 -0.94 12.67
CA THR A 207 -52.14 -2.06 13.24
C THR A 207 -51.48 -1.59 14.54
N ALA A 208 -52.22 -1.65 15.65
CA ALA A 208 -51.65 -1.38 16.97
C ALA A 208 -50.70 -2.54 17.36
N THR A 209 -49.49 -2.55 16.82
CA THR A 209 -48.41 -3.42 17.30
C THR A 209 -47.66 -2.69 18.42
N GLU A 210 -47.30 -3.42 19.48
CA GLU A 210 -46.45 -2.90 20.56
C GLU A 210 -44.99 -2.69 20.10
N HIS A 211 -44.62 -3.23 18.94
CA HIS A 211 -43.27 -3.18 18.41
C HIS A 211 -43.22 -2.43 17.07
N LEU A 212 -42.40 -1.37 17.05
CA LEU A 212 -42.20 -0.49 15.90
C LEU A 212 -41.66 -1.21 14.65
N GLY A 213 -40.84 -2.25 14.83
CA GLY A 213 -40.27 -3.01 13.71
C GLY A 213 -41.26 -3.88 12.93
N TYR A 214 -42.53 -3.93 13.33
CA TYR A 214 -43.62 -4.56 12.56
C TYR A 214 -44.59 -3.55 11.94
N CYS A 215 -44.33 -2.25 12.10
CA CYS A 215 -45.20 -1.20 11.59
C CYS A 215 -44.94 -0.95 10.12
N ASP A 216 -46.01 -0.77 9.34
CA ASP A 216 -45.90 -0.39 7.95
C ASP A 216 -45.95 1.13 7.78
N PHE A 217 -44.77 1.73 7.64
CA PHE A 217 -44.60 3.16 7.39
C PHE A 217 -44.66 3.52 5.90
N SER A 218 -44.71 2.54 5.00
CA SER A 218 -44.64 2.78 3.55
C SER A 218 -45.80 3.62 3.02
N GLN A 219 -46.96 3.57 3.68
CA GLN A 219 -48.12 4.40 3.33
C GLN A 219 -47.83 5.91 3.43
N TYR A 220 -46.89 6.31 4.29
CA TYR A 220 -46.55 7.70 4.57
C TYR A 220 -45.65 8.33 3.51
N ILE A 221 -45.11 7.52 2.59
CA ILE A 221 -44.24 7.97 1.50
C ILE A 221 -44.93 7.79 0.14
N TYR A 222 -44.43 8.52 -0.83
CA TYR A 222 -44.73 8.40 -2.24
C TYR A 222 -43.42 8.47 -3.00
N ILE A 223 -43.23 7.56 -3.96
CA ILE A 223 -42.02 7.56 -4.80
C ILE A 223 -42.40 8.24 -6.10
N ASP A 224 -41.72 9.33 -6.43
CA ASP A 224 -42.00 10.06 -7.65
C ASP A 224 -41.39 9.39 -8.90
N PRO A 225 -41.82 9.76 -10.12
CA PRO A 225 -41.28 9.18 -11.35
C PRO A 225 -39.78 9.44 -11.61
N ALA A 226 -39.15 10.32 -10.83
CA ALA A 226 -37.71 10.57 -10.85
C ALA A 226 -36.94 9.75 -9.79
N GLY A 227 -37.64 8.90 -9.02
CA GLY A 227 -37.07 8.03 -8.01
C GLY A 227 -36.94 8.63 -6.61
N GLY A 228 -37.44 9.84 -6.40
CA GLY A 228 -37.40 10.50 -5.10
C GLY A 228 -38.43 9.94 -4.12
N VAL A 229 -38.00 9.61 -2.89
CA VAL A 229 -38.93 9.27 -1.80
C VAL A 229 -39.40 10.56 -1.13
N ILE A 230 -40.66 10.92 -1.34
CA ILE A 230 -41.26 12.14 -0.80
C ILE A 230 -42.45 11.82 0.10
N ARG A 231 -42.87 12.76 0.93
CA ARG A 231 -44.05 12.60 1.79
C ARG A 231 -45.34 12.40 0.97
N ALA A 232 -46.20 11.47 1.41
CA ALA A 232 -47.53 11.30 0.84
C ALA A 232 -48.42 12.52 1.16
N LYS A 233 -49.14 13.06 0.15
CA LYS A 233 -49.82 14.37 0.24
C LYS A 233 -51.32 14.31 0.55
N ASN A 234 -51.90 13.11 0.72
CA ASN A 234 -53.36 12.92 0.72
C ASN A 234 -53.99 12.78 2.12
N TYR A 235 -53.34 13.27 3.18
CA TYR A 235 -53.82 13.12 4.55
C TYR A 235 -54.60 14.32 5.09
N THR A 236 -55.87 14.11 5.38
CA THR A 236 -56.75 15.09 6.05
C THR A 236 -56.53 15.12 7.57
N ASN A 237 -56.13 14.01 8.18
CA ASN A 237 -55.79 13.90 9.59
C ASN A 237 -54.43 14.55 9.90
N GLN A 238 -54.35 15.34 10.98
CA GLN A 238 -53.11 16.02 11.38
C GLN A 238 -51.98 15.05 11.75
N VAL A 239 -52.26 14.00 12.54
CA VAL A 239 -51.27 13.00 12.96
C VAL A 239 -50.67 12.32 11.74
N GLN A 240 -51.49 11.96 10.75
CA GLN A 240 -50.99 11.33 9.53
C GLN A 240 -50.09 12.27 8.70
N ARG A 241 -50.37 13.58 8.66
CA ARG A 241 -49.46 14.56 8.01
C ARG A 241 -48.14 14.70 8.75
N GLU A 242 -48.17 14.70 10.08
CA GLU A 242 -46.95 14.72 10.90
C GLU A 242 -46.12 13.47 10.66
N CYS A 243 -46.77 12.31 10.58
CA CYS A 243 -46.12 11.03 10.28
C CYS A 243 -45.53 10.98 8.88
N ALA A 244 -46.20 11.54 7.87
CA ALA A 244 -45.65 11.68 6.53
C ALA A 244 -44.32 12.45 6.49
N ASN A 245 -44.19 13.52 7.29
CA ASN A 245 -42.94 14.25 7.41
C ASN A 245 -41.88 13.46 8.20
N LEU A 246 -42.27 12.87 9.34
CA LEU A 246 -41.37 12.15 10.21
C LEU A 246 -40.77 10.91 9.53
N VAL A 247 -41.60 10.12 8.86
CA VAL A 247 -41.16 8.92 8.12
C VAL A 247 -40.24 9.31 6.97
N GLN A 248 -40.56 10.33 6.18
CA GLN A 248 -39.68 10.77 5.09
C GLN A 248 -38.34 11.28 5.62
N GLN A 249 -38.35 12.02 6.73
CA GLN A 249 -37.12 12.48 7.39
C GLN A 249 -36.26 11.30 7.90
N MET A 250 -36.87 10.30 8.54
CA MET A 250 -36.16 9.17 9.14
C MET A 250 -35.84 8.03 8.17
N SER A 251 -36.51 7.93 7.03
CA SER A 251 -36.23 6.86 6.04
C SER A 251 -35.36 7.35 4.90
N TYR A 252 -35.43 8.63 4.54
CA TYR A 252 -34.75 9.17 3.37
C TYR A 252 -33.74 10.27 3.72
N ASP A 253 -34.18 11.36 4.37
CA ASP A 253 -33.27 12.49 4.62
C ASP A 253 -32.12 12.09 5.53
N ARG A 254 -32.36 11.30 6.58
CA ARG A 254 -31.26 10.84 7.45
C ARG A 254 -30.25 9.95 6.72
N VAL A 255 -30.70 9.19 5.73
CA VAL A 255 -29.82 8.35 4.92
C VAL A 255 -28.98 9.24 4.02
N TRP A 256 -29.60 10.15 3.26
CA TRP A 256 -28.90 10.90 2.21
C TRP A 256 -28.26 12.22 2.67
N ASP A 257 -28.76 12.85 3.73
CA ASP A 257 -28.27 14.10 4.32
C ASP A 257 -27.45 13.85 5.60
N THR A 258 -26.54 12.88 5.55
CA THR A 258 -25.64 12.51 6.65
C THR A 258 -24.17 12.79 6.32
N ILE A 259 -23.32 12.72 7.34
CA ILE A 259 -21.85 12.73 7.17
C ILE A 259 -21.26 11.33 7.04
N ASN A 260 -22.04 10.30 7.40
CA ASN A 260 -21.60 8.91 7.29
C ASN A 260 -21.65 8.47 5.83
N ASP A 261 -20.82 7.51 5.45
CA ASP A 261 -20.96 6.89 4.14
C ASP A 261 -22.23 6.02 4.13
N VAL A 262 -23.14 6.31 3.19
CA VAL A 262 -24.41 5.61 3.02
C VAL A 262 -24.20 4.19 2.47
N TYR A 263 -23.15 4.01 1.69
CA TYR A 263 -22.80 2.74 1.09
C TYR A 263 -22.12 1.82 2.10
N ASN A 264 -21.46 2.37 3.13
CA ASN A 264 -20.91 1.57 4.22
C ASN A 264 -20.81 2.40 5.51
N THR A 265 -21.74 2.21 6.45
CA THR A 265 -21.85 3.08 7.64
C THR A 265 -20.61 3.09 8.54
N TYR A 266 -19.77 2.05 8.45
CA TYR A 266 -18.55 1.92 9.27
C TYR A 266 -17.27 2.26 8.51
N GLN A 267 -17.40 2.74 7.28
CA GLN A 267 -16.27 3.12 6.47
C GLN A 267 -15.84 4.55 6.75
N ASP A 268 -14.55 4.73 7.05
CA ASP A 268 -13.91 6.02 7.11
C ASP A 268 -13.08 6.25 5.84
N CYS A 269 -13.26 7.41 5.21
CA CYS A 269 -12.36 7.90 4.19
C CYS A 269 -11.26 8.76 4.85
N TYR A 270 -10.14 8.15 5.25
CA TYR A 270 -8.99 8.89 5.78
C TYR A 270 -8.34 9.73 4.67
N MET A 271 -8.63 11.03 4.66
CA MET A 271 -7.83 12.02 3.94
C MET A 271 -6.62 12.38 4.82
N ASP A 272 -5.41 12.04 4.37
CA ASP A 272 -4.19 12.42 5.06
C ASP A 272 -3.92 13.93 4.84
N THR A 273 -4.12 14.73 5.89
CA THR A 273 -3.43 16.00 6.25
C THR A 273 -4.25 16.84 7.24
N ALA A 274 -3.56 17.69 8.02
CA ALA A 274 -4.05 18.59 9.08
C ALA A 274 -5.22 19.55 8.72
N ALA A 275 -5.74 19.52 7.50
CA ALA A 275 -6.99 20.18 7.09
C ALA A 275 -8.25 19.42 7.55
N ALA A 276 -8.10 18.19 8.07
CA ALA A 276 -9.18 17.38 8.63
C ALA A 276 -9.93 18.07 9.80
N ALA A 277 -9.30 19.04 10.49
CA ALA A 277 -9.91 19.77 11.61
C ALA A 277 -10.83 20.93 11.19
N SER A 278 -10.73 21.47 9.96
CA SER A 278 -11.49 22.66 9.54
C SER A 278 -12.60 22.38 8.51
N MET A 279 -12.60 21.23 7.83
CA MET A 279 -13.64 20.83 6.86
C MET A 279 -14.90 20.20 7.47
N ARG A 280 -14.89 19.87 8.77
CA ARG A 280 -16.13 19.64 9.57
C ARG A 280 -17.10 20.85 9.49
N ALA A 281 -16.61 22.04 9.13
CA ALA A 281 -17.39 23.27 8.95
C ALA A 281 -17.94 23.50 7.53
N MET A 282 -17.64 22.62 6.55
CA MET A 282 -18.15 22.67 5.17
C MET A 282 -19.29 21.65 4.92
N ARG A 283 -20.02 21.25 5.97
CA ARG A 283 -21.28 20.52 5.86
C ARG A 283 -22.22 21.25 4.89
N GLN A 284 -22.75 20.55 3.89
CA GLN A 284 -24.03 20.81 3.20
C GLN A 284 -24.17 21.73 1.97
N SER A 285 -23.24 22.56 1.49
CA SER A 285 -23.63 23.51 0.39
C SER A 285 -22.99 23.35 -1.00
N ARG A 286 -22.02 22.45 -1.24
CA ARG A 286 -21.32 22.37 -2.55
C ARG A 286 -20.94 20.96 -3.03
N LEU A 287 -21.37 19.90 -2.33
CA LEU A 287 -20.76 18.56 -2.44
C LEU A 287 -21.06 17.76 -3.72
N LYS A 288 -22.10 18.03 -4.52
CA LYS A 288 -22.35 17.26 -5.76
C LYS A 288 -21.65 17.77 -7.03
N LYS A 289 -21.09 18.99 -7.04
CA LYS A 289 -20.60 19.61 -8.31
C LYS A 289 -19.13 20.00 -8.34
N ARG A 290 -18.33 19.66 -7.31
CA ARG A 290 -16.92 20.09 -7.25
C ARG A 290 -15.92 19.10 -6.66
N LEU A 291 -16.37 17.94 -6.17
CA LEU A 291 -15.48 16.91 -5.63
C LEU A 291 -14.85 16.00 -6.70
N ARG A 292 -15.34 16.01 -7.95
CA ARG A 292 -14.71 15.30 -9.08
C ARG A 292 -13.37 15.89 -9.54
N SER A 293 -12.98 17.11 -9.13
CA SER A 293 -11.89 17.83 -9.82
C SER A 293 -10.64 18.18 -8.98
N LYS A 294 -10.53 17.77 -7.70
CA LYS A 294 -9.34 18.14 -6.87
C LYS A 294 -8.93 17.11 -5.81
N ALA A 295 -9.09 15.81 -6.06
CA ALA A 295 -8.23 14.86 -5.38
C ALA A 295 -6.82 15.04 -5.94
N ILE A 296 -5.85 15.31 -5.08
CA ILE A 296 -4.45 15.57 -5.42
C ILE A 296 -3.86 14.29 -6.02
N ILE A 297 -4.02 14.10 -7.33
CA ILE A 297 -3.31 13.08 -8.08
C ILE A 297 -1.96 13.72 -8.40
N SER A 298 -0.95 13.28 -7.65
CA SER A 298 0.50 13.41 -7.88
C SER A 298 0.93 14.60 -8.76
N ASP A 299 1.73 15.50 -8.18
CA ASP A 299 2.46 16.58 -8.84
C ASP A 299 3.51 16.13 -9.88
N GLY A 300 3.36 14.91 -10.43
CA GLY A 300 4.25 14.34 -11.43
C GLY A 300 5.62 13.93 -10.87
N LYS A 301 5.82 13.99 -9.55
CA LYS A 301 7.12 13.69 -8.91
C LYS A 301 7.21 12.35 -8.21
N ASN A 302 6.12 11.58 -8.11
CA ASN A 302 6.15 10.30 -7.41
C ASN A 302 6.26 9.14 -8.43
N PRO A 303 7.34 8.34 -8.42
CA PRO A 303 7.41 7.14 -9.23
C PRO A 303 6.24 6.21 -8.90
N PHE A 304 5.82 5.40 -9.86
CA PHE A 304 4.81 4.36 -9.67
C PHE A 304 5.01 3.62 -8.33
N ILE A 305 3.98 3.62 -7.47
CA ILE A 305 3.93 2.84 -6.23
C ILE A 305 3.01 1.66 -6.50
N ASP A 306 3.50 0.43 -6.28
CA ASP A 306 2.68 -0.78 -6.39
C ASP A 306 1.67 -0.85 -5.24
N GLN A 307 0.56 -0.12 -5.36
CA GLN A 307 -0.52 -0.17 -4.35
C GLN A 307 -1.07 -1.59 -4.19
N GLY A 308 -0.89 -2.44 -5.20
CA GLY A 308 -1.15 -3.86 -5.11
C GLY A 308 -0.46 -4.48 -3.91
N SER A 309 0.86 -4.28 -3.70
CA SER A 309 1.62 -4.89 -2.59
C SER A 309 1.10 -4.52 -1.21
N GLU A 310 0.61 -3.30 -1.05
CA GLU A 310 0.18 -2.73 0.23
C GLU A 310 -1.23 -3.15 0.66
N MET A 311 -2.03 -3.75 -0.23
CA MET A 311 -3.36 -4.23 0.12
C MET A 311 -3.31 -5.52 0.95
N ASN A 312 -3.83 -5.46 2.18
CA ASN A 312 -4.06 -6.63 3.02
C ASN A 312 -5.35 -7.36 2.62
N MET A 313 -5.18 -8.39 1.80
CA MET A 313 -6.26 -9.18 1.20
C MET A 313 -6.96 -10.15 2.18
N GLY A 314 -6.34 -10.45 3.32
CA GLY A 314 -6.90 -11.28 4.39
C GLY A 314 -7.53 -10.49 5.54
N SER A 315 -7.52 -9.15 5.48
CA SER A 315 -8.01 -8.32 6.58
C SER A 315 -9.54 -8.35 6.70
N THR A 316 -10.01 -8.34 7.95
CA THR A 316 -11.40 -8.01 8.26
C THR A 316 -11.63 -6.53 8.57
N ASP A 317 -10.56 -5.74 8.61
CA ASP A 317 -10.54 -4.30 8.88
C ASP A 317 -10.45 -3.45 7.60
N ALA A 318 -10.86 -2.19 7.71
CA ALA A 318 -11.05 -1.26 6.60
C ALA A 318 -9.76 -0.64 6.05
N GLN A 319 -8.57 -1.11 6.43
CA GLN A 319 -7.31 -0.57 5.87
C GLN A 319 -7.04 -1.04 4.42
N GLY A 320 -7.94 -1.84 3.84
CA GLY A 320 -8.02 -2.11 2.39
C GLY A 320 -9.38 -1.74 1.75
N GLY A 321 -10.26 -1.03 2.47
CA GLY A 321 -11.57 -0.59 1.96
C GLY A 321 -11.46 0.52 0.90
N PHE A 322 -12.55 0.78 0.16
CA PHE A 322 -12.63 1.75 -0.96
C PHE A 322 -11.61 2.90 -0.84
N PRO A 323 -10.50 2.82 -1.58
CA PRO A 323 -9.54 3.91 -1.57
C PRO A 323 -10.26 5.12 -2.18
N CYS A 324 -10.44 6.21 -1.43
CA CYS A 324 -11.28 7.33 -1.86
C CYS A 324 -10.83 8.04 -3.15
N TRP A 325 -9.69 7.62 -3.70
CA TRP A 325 -9.13 8.06 -4.97
C TRP A 325 -9.53 7.17 -6.15
N MET A 326 -10.13 6.00 -5.93
CA MET A 326 -10.32 4.95 -6.95
C MET A 326 -11.28 5.36 -8.07
N ASP A 327 -12.37 6.07 -7.76
CA ASP A 327 -13.29 6.59 -8.78
C ASP A 327 -12.59 7.58 -9.71
N ALA A 328 -11.89 8.56 -9.13
CA ALA A 328 -11.17 9.57 -9.87
C ALA A 328 -10.03 8.95 -10.69
N ALA A 329 -9.31 7.98 -10.12
CA ALA A 329 -8.29 7.23 -10.83
C ALA A 329 -8.87 6.44 -12.01
N THR A 330 -10.02 5.79 -11.81
CA THR A 330 -10.73 5.03 -12.85
C THR A 330 -11.20 5.94 -13.98
N GLU A 331 -11.82 7.07 -13.66
CA GLU A 331 -12.25 8.07 -14.64
C GLU A 331 -11.05 8.61 -15.46
N ASN A 332 -9.92 8.88 -14.80
CA ASN A 332 -8.71 9.32 -15.49
C ASN A 332 -8.14 8.24 -16.40
N TYR A 333 -8.01 7.00 -15.92
CA TYR A 333 -7.45 5.88 -16.67
C TYR A 333 -8.26 5.59 -17.93
N LEU A 334 -9.59 5.53 -17.80
CA LEU A 334 -10.50 5.30 -18.93
C LEU A 334 -10.50 6.45 -19.95
N ASN A 335 -10.08 7.65 -19.56
CA ASN A 335 -9.98 8.79 -20.48
C ASN A 335 -8.60 8.97 -21.14
N LEU A 336 -7.61 8.15 -20.79
CA LEU A 336 -6.32 8.16 -21.50
C LEU A 336 -6.51 7.80 -22.99
N PRO A 337 -5.94 8.56 -23.94
CA PRO A 337 -6.10 8.30 -25.37
C PRO A 337 -5.69 6.88 -25.79
N GLU A 338 -4.60 6.37 -25.22
CA GLU A 338 -4.09 5.02 -25.44
C GLU A 338 -5.03 3.95 -24.88
N VAL A 339 -5.67 4.20 -23.74
CA VAL A 339 -6.65 3.27 -23.15
C VAL A 339 -7.92 3.25 -24.01
N ARG A 340 -8.48 4.43 -24.36
CA ARG A 340 -9.64 4.51 -25.27
C ARG A 340 -9.39 3.81 -26.59
N THR A 341 -8.19 3.95 -27.14
CA THR A 341 -7.79 3.24 -28.38
C THR A 341 -7.73 1.74 -28.16
N ALA A 342 -7.09 1.28 -27.09
CA ALA A 342 -6.98 -0.14 -26.75
C ALA A 342 -8.34 -0.81 -26.50
N LEU A 343 -9.30 -0.07 -25.94
CA LEU A 343 -10.68 -0.50 -25.70
C LEU A 343 -11.59 -0.33 -26.92
N ASN A 344 -11.04 0.05 -28.09
CA ASN A 344 -11.78 0.23 -29.33
C ASN A 344 -12.91 1.27 -29.24
N ILE A 345 -12.73 2.31 -28.42
CA ILE A 345 -13.71 3.38 -28.22
C ILE A 345 -13.67 4.34 -29.41
N PRO A 346 -14.80 4.63 -30.07
CA PRO A 346 -14.84 5.62 -31.14
C PRO A 346 -14.34 7.00 -30.67
N PRO A 347 -13.42 7.65 -31.41
CA PRO A 347 -12.87 8.95 -31.02
C PRO A 347 -13.91 10.07 -30.87
N LYS A 348 -15.08 9.91 -31.51
CA LYS A 348 -16.20 10.87 -31.47
C LYS A 348 -16.98 10.87 -30.15
N LEU A 349 -16.84 9.82 -29.31
CA LEU A 349 -17.58 9.73 -28.05
C LEU A 349 -17.00 10.69 -27.01
N PRO A 350 -17.82 11.24 -26.10
CA PRO A 350 -17.34 12.10 -25.02
C PRO A 350 -16.40 11.36 -24.06
N SER A 351 -15.80 12.11 -23.13
CA SER A 351 -15.06 11.53 -22.01
C SER A 351 -15.97 10.59 -21.21
N TRP A 352 -15.41 9.45 -20.84
CA TRP A 352 -16.05 8.51 -19.94
C TRP A 352 -16.29 9.17 -18.58
N ASN A 353 -17.45 8.90 -18.00
CA ASN A 353 -17.79 9.24 -16.62
C ASN A 353 -18.50 8.03 -16.04
N ASP A 354 -18.32 7.80 -14.73
CA ASP A 354 -18.92 6.65 -14.06
C ASP A 354 -20.45 6.66 -14.13
N CYS A 355 -21.08 7.73 -13.62
CA CYS A 355 -22.53 7.93 -13.76
C CYS A 355 -22.86 9.10 -14.69
N SER A 356 -23.78 8.86 -15.62
CA SER A 356 -24.29 9.83 -16.59
C SER A 356 -25.40 10.68 -15.99
N ALA A 357 -25.13 11.96 -15.77
CA ALA A 357 -26.13 12.92 -15.27
C ALA A 357 -27.32 13.05 -16.23
N THR A 358 -27.08 13.03 -17.54
CA THR A 358 -28.15 13.11 -18.54
C THR A 358 -29.10 11.92 -18.44
N VAL A 359 -28.57 10.71 -18.33
CA VAL A 359 -29.40 9.51 -18.16
C VAL A 359 -30.16 9.62 -16.83
N GLY A 360 -29.46 9.89 -15.72
CA GLY A 360 -30.09 10.00 -14.39
C GLY A 360 -31.22 11.04 -14.32
N ASP A 361 -31.01 12.23 -14.87
CA ASP A 361 -31.99 13.33 -14.83
C ASP A 361 -33.24 13.08 -15.70
N HIS A 362 -33.13 12.25 -16.74
CA HIS A 362 -34.23 11.95 -17.68
C HIS A 362 -34.77 10.53 -17.54
N TYR A 363 -34.24 9.75 -16.60
CA TYR A 363 -34.70 8.38 -16.35
C TYR A 363 -36.09 8.40 -15.73
N THR A 364 -37.05 7.73 -16.37
CA THR A 364 -38.41 7.52 -15.85
C THR A 364 -38.48 6.19 -15.12
N TRP A 365 -38.67 6.26 -13.81
CA TRP A 365 -38.76 5.11 -12.94
C TRP A 365 -40.15 4.51 -13.04
N GLN A 366 -40.25 3.20 -13.28
CA GLN A 366 -41.52 2.50 -13.51
C GLN A 366 -41.76 1.40 -12.47
N THR A 367 -40.70 0.79 -11.95
CA THR A 367 -40.77 -0.36 -11.04
C THR A 367 -40.30 0.04 -9.64
N PHE A 368 -41.24 0.07 -8.69
CA PHE A 368 -40.95 0.33 -7.28
C PHE A 368 -41.11 -0.91 -6.38
N ASP A 369 -41.74 -1.95 -6.92
CA ASP A 369 -41.88 -3.27 -6.31
C ASP A 369 -41.66 -4.32 -7.39
N THR A 370 -40.59 -5.11 -7.24
CA THR A 370 -40.26 -6.19 -8.18
C THR A 370 -41.06 -7.46 -7.95
N ALA A 371 -41.87 -7.55 -6.88
CA ALA A 371 -42.66 -8.76 -6.59
C ALA A 371 -43.46 -9.28 -7.80
N PRO A 372 -44.17 -8.46 -8.59
CA PRO A 372 -44.85 -8.94 -9.79
C PRO A 372 -43.92 -9.56 -10.83
N VAL A 373 -42.71 -9.02 -10.99
CA VAL A 373 -41.68 -9.54 -11.92
C VAL A 373 -41.19 -10.91 -11.46
N PHE A 374 -40.93 -11.09 -10.16
CA PHE A 374 -40.58 -12.39 -9.59
C PHE A 374 -41.70 -13.41 -9.79
N GLU A 375 -42.97 -13.01 -9.64
CA GLU A 375 -44.12 -13.90 -9.86
C GLU A 375 -44.20 -14.39 -11.31
N GLU A 376 -43.92 -13.53 -12.29
CA GLU A 376 -43.82 -13.92 -13.70
C GLU A 376 -42.68 -14.93 -13.93
N ILE A 377 -41.51 -14.70 -13.33
CA ILE A 377 -40.35 -15.60 -13.41
C ILE A 377 -40.69 -16.96 -12.78
N PHE A 378 -41.34 -17.00 -11.62
CA PHE A 378 -41.73 -18.25 -10.96
C PHE A 378 -42.74 -19.05 -11.80
N ASN A 379 -43.60 -18.36 -12.55
CA ASN A 379 -44.57 -18.98 -13.46
C ASN A 379 -43.97 -19.35 -14.83
N SER A 380 -42.68 -19.11 -15.07
CA SER A 380 -42.04 -19.36 -16.37
C SER A 380 -42.05 -20.83 -16.78
N GLY A 381 -41.94 -21.73 -15.79
CA GLY A 381 -41.75 -23.17 -15.98
C GLY A 381 -40.30 -23.61 -16.16
N LEU A 382 -39.35 -22.65 -16.19
CA LEU A 382 -37.90 -22.89 -16.25
C LEU A 382 -37.34 -23.29 -14.89
N SER A 383 -36.21 -24.00 -14.91
CA SER A 383 -35.44 -24.28 -13.69
C SER A 383 -34.40 -23.18 -13.50
N LEU A 384 -34.57 -22.35 -12.47
CA LEU A 384 -33.77 -21.15 -12.24
C LEU A 384 -33.25 -21.09 -10.81
N ARG A 385 -32.04 -20.58 -10.67
CA ARG A 385 -31.39 -20.30 -9.39
C ARG A 385 -31.26 -18.79 -9.19
N ILE A 386 -31.71 -18.32 -8.04
CA ILE A 386 -31.78 -16.89 -7.73
C ILE A 386 -30.94 -16.66 -6.48
N LEU A 387 -30.01 -15.72 -6.53
CA LEU A 387 -29.26 -15.28 -5.37
C LEU A 387 -29.58 -13.81 -5.09
N ILE A 388 -30.12 -13.52 -3.93
CA ILE A 388 -30.17 -12.16 -3.40
C ILE A 388 -29.12 -12.07 -2.32
N TYR A 389 -28.09 -11.25 -2.52
CA TYR A 389 -27.05 -11.06 -1.53
C TYR A 389 -26.95 -9.61 -1.10
N SER A 390 -26.59 -9.37 0.16
CA SER A 390 -26.45 -8.03 0.70
C SER A 390 -25.29 -7.93 1.67
N GLY A 391 -24.46 -6.91 1.51
CA GLY A 391 -23.56 -6.48 2.57
C GLY A 391 -24.34 -5.99 3.79
N ASP A 392 -23.98 -6.47 4.98
CA ASP A 392 -24.72 -6.20 6.21
C ASP A 392 -24.40 -4.83 6.86
N THR A 393 -23.59 -3.98 6.20
CA THR A 393 -23.29 -2.59 6.64
C THR A 393 -23.86 -1.53 5.70
N ASP A 394 -24.44 -1.92 4.56
CA ASP A 394 -25.15 -1.02 3.65
C ASP A 394 -26.39 -0.40 4.32
N THR A 395 -26.71 0.83 3.95
CA THR A 395 -27.96 1.53 4.33
C THR A 395 -28.84 1.91 3.16
N VAL A 396 -28.31 1.95 1.92
CA VAL A 396 -29.06 2.32 0.72
C VAL A 396 -30.00 1.20 0.29
N CYS A 397 -29.47 -0.01 0.13
CA CYS A 397 -30.22 -1.20 -0.26
C CYS A 397 -29.98 -2.31 0.76
N ASN A 398 -30.44 -2.05 1.96
CA ASN A 398 -30.07 -2.80 3.13
C ASN A 398 -30.55 -4.27 3.07
N PHE A 399 -29.83 -5.13 3.80
CA PHE A 399 -30.07 -6.57 3.81
C PHE A 399 -31.47 -6.94 4.33
N LEU A 400 -32.01 -6.18 5.29
CA LEU A 400 -33.26 -6.51 5.96
C LEU A 400 -34.46 -6.36 5.02
N GLY A 401 -34.53 -5.25 4.27
CA GLY A 401 -35.58 -5.04 3.26
C GLY A 401 -35.55 -6.09 2.15
N ASN A 402 -34.36 -6.49 1.72
CA ASN A 402 -34.21 -7.56 0.72
C ASN A 402 -34.61 -8.93 1.28
N GLU A 403 -34.26 -9.24 2.52
CA GLU A 403 -34.70 -10.47 3.19
C GLU A 403 -36.24 -10.52 3.29
N TRP A 404 -36.88 -9.42 3.69
CA TRP A 404 -38.34 -9.33 3.83
C TRP A 404 -39.07 -9.62 2.53
N LEU A 405 -38.62 -9.07 1.40
CA LEU A 405 -39.22 -9.36 0.10
C LEU A 405 -39.12 -10.85 -0.26
N VAL A 406 -37.93 -11.44 -0.10
CA VAL A 406 -37.68 -12.86 -0.41
C VAL A 406 -38.55 -13.77 0.46
N GLU A 407 -38.67 -13.47 1.76
CA GLU A 407 -39.53 -14.21 2.67
C GLU A 407 -41.01 -14.07 2.31
N ARG A 408 -41.47 -12.86 1.98
CA ARG A 408 -42.87 -12.60 1.61
C ARG A 408 -43.26 -13.35 0.33
N LEU A 409 -42.42 -13.29 -0.70
CA LEU A 409 -42.61 -14.06 -1.95
C LEU A 409 -42.67 -15.57 -1.68
N SER A 410 -41.72 -16.06 -0.88
CA SER A 410 -41.63 -17.48 -0.53
C SER A 410 -42.83 -17.96 0.28
N ALA A 411 -43.29 -17.16 1.25
CA ALA A 411 -44.48 -17.46 2.05
C ALA A 411 -45.73 -17.51 1.17
N LYS A 412 -45.92 -16.53 0.28
CA LYS A 412 -47.06 -16.48 -0.66
C LYS A 412 -47.13 -17.72 -1.55
N ARG A 413 -46.00 -18.29 -1.94
CA ARG A 413 -45.90 -19.50 -2.80
C ARG A 413 -45.72 -20.81 -2.03
N ASN A 414 -45.76 -20.79 -0.69
CA ASN A 414 -45.48 -21.95 0.15
C ASN A 414 -44.15 -22.65 -0.19
N PHE A 415 -43.11 -21.88 -0.50
CA PHE A 415 -41.78 -22.44 -0.73
C PHE A 415 -41.24 -23.10 0.54
N ILE A 416 -40.54 -24.22 0.35
CA ILE A 416 -39.81 -24.90 1.41
C ILE A 416 -38.62 -24.03 1.78
N ARG A 417 -38.56 -23.57 3.04
CA ARG A 417 -37.49 -22.70 3.54
C ARG A 417 -36.59 -23.42 4.54
N THR A 418 -35.29 -23.15 4.50
CA THR A 418 -34.36 -23.58 5.56
C THR A 418 -34.39 -22.61 6.73
N ALA A 419 -33.91 -23.07 7.89
CA ALA A 419 -33.54 -22.14 8.96
C ALA A 419 -32.40 -21.23 8.50
N ARG A 420 -32.29 -20.04 9.10
CA ARG A 420 -31.14 -19.16 8.92
C ARG A 420 -29.90 -19.87 9.46
N ALA A 421 -28.87 -20.01 8.62
CA ALA A 421 -27.63 -20.67 8.97
C ALA A 421 -26.45 -19.74 8.69
N GLN A 422 -25.35 -19.92 9.41
CA GLN A 422 -24.09 -19.27 9.04
C GLN A 422 -23.51 -19.89 7.77
N TRP A 423 -22.68 -19.13 7.06
CA TRP A 423 -21.77 -19.65 6.05
C TRP A 423 -20.36 -19.11 6.31
N ASN A 424 -19.35 -19.89 5.97
CA ASN A 424 -17.95 -19.60 6.27
C ASN A 424 -17.14 -19.33 5.00
N PHE A 425 -16.33 -18.28 5.03
CA PHE A 425 -15.31 -17.99 4.04
C PHE A 425 -13.99 -18.68 4.44
N THR A 426 -13.31 -19.31 3.49
CA THR A 426 -11.97 -19.88 3.69
C THR A 426 -11.06 -19.35 2.59
N ASP A 427 -10.07 -18.52 2.94
CA ASP A 427 -9.17 -17.88 1.96
C ASP A 427 -8.31 -18.91 1.21
N SER A 428 -7.70 -19.83 1.95
CA SER A 428 -6.99 -20.98 1.37
C SER A 428 -7.02 -22.17 2.32
N ALA A 429 -6.63 -23.35 1.84
CA ALA A 429 -6.50 -24.55 2.67
C ALA A 429 -5.55 -24.38 3.87
N LYS A 430 -4.73 -23.32 3.89
CA LYS A 430 -3.82 -23.00 5.00
C LYS A 430 -4.47 -22.18 6.12
N PHE A 431 -5.64 -21.58 5.88
CA PHE A 431 -6.33 -20.73 6.85
C PHE A 431 -7.58 -21.41 7.42
N ALA A 432 -7.90 -21.11 8.68
CA ALA A 432 -9.14 -21.56 9.29
C ALA A 432 -10.35 -20.83 8.67
N PRO A 433 -11.51 -21.51 8.51
CA PRO A 433 -12.72 -20.85 8.04
C PRO A 433 -13.15 -19.73 9.00
N ALA A 434 -13.50 -18.57 8.44
CA ALA A 434 -14.05 -17.42 9.14
C ALA A 434 -15.53 -17.24 8.77
N LEU A 435 -16.30 -16.57 9.64
CA LEU A 435 -17.72 -16.28 9.36
C LEU A 435 -17.85 -15.33 8.16
N GLY A 436 -18.35 -15.85 7.03
CA GLY A 436 -18.64 -15.08 5.82
C GLY A 436 -19.97 -14.33 5.91
N GLY A 437 -20.94 -14.85 6.67
CA GLY A 437 -22.22 -14.23 6.94
C GLY A 437 -23.32 -15.24 7.21
N TYR A 438 -24.55 -14.95 6.80
CA TYR A 438 -25.71 -15.81 7.02
C TYR A 438 -26.45 -16.09 5.72
N GLN A 439 -27.10 -17.25 5.66
CA GLN A 439 -27.81 -17.73 4.48
C GLN A 439 -29.18 -18.32 4.84
N LYS A 440 -30.13 -18.19 3.91
CA LYS A 440 -31.43 -18.88 3.91
C LYS A 440 -31.74 -19.34 2.49
N ARG A 441 -32.20 -20.58 2.35
CA ARG A 441 -32.61 -21.15 1.07
C ARG A 441 -34.11 -21.35 1.04
N PHE A 442 -34.71 -21.01 -0.08
CA PHE A 442 -36.13 -21.13 -0.39
C PHE A 442 -36.28 -21.93 -1.69
N ARG A 443 -37.09 -22.99 -1.66
CA ARG A 443 -37.25 -23.90 -2.78
C ARG A 443 -38.72 -24.13 -3.08
N SER A 444 -39.09 -23.94 -4.34
CA SER A 444 -40.40 -24.36 -4.86
C SER A 444 -40.66 -25.85 -4.66
N ALA A 445 -41.93 -26.25 -4.56
CA ALA A 445 -42.29 -27.65 -4.32
C ALA A 445 -41.77 -28.62 -5.40
N ASP A 446 -41.71 -28.17 -6.66
CA ASP A 446 -41.17 -28.94 -7.80
C ASP A 446 -39.65 -28.77 -7.97
N SER A 447 -38.99 -28.03 -7.08
CA SER A 447 -37.56 -27.71 -7.11
C SER A 447 -37.07 -26.97 -8.35
N LYS A 448 -37.96 -26.43 -9.20
CA LYS A 448 -37.56 -25.66 -10.38
C LYS A 448 -36.97 -24.31 -10.01
N ILE A 449 -37.57 -23.64 -9.04
CA ILE A 449 -37.05 -22.38 -8.48
C ILE A 449 -36.34 -22.67 -7.17
N VAL A 450 -35.06 -22.27 -7.11
CA VAL A 450 -34.25 -22.22 -5.89
C VAL A 450 -33.80 -20.77 -5.71
N MET A 451 -34.16 -20.17 -4.58
CA MET A 451 -33.80 -18.80 -4.24
C MET A 451 -33.04 -18.79 -2.92
N ASP A 452 -31.87 -18.17 -2.92
CA ASP A 452 -31.02 -18.01 -1.74
C ASP A 452 -30.99 -16.53 -1.35
N PHE A 453 -31.12 -16.25 -0.05
CA PHE A 453 -30.79 -14.97 0.53
C PHE A 453 -29.50 -15.11 1.34
N VAL A 454 -28.49 -14.28 1.06
CA VAL A 454 -27.17 -14.35 1.69
C VAL A 454 -26.73 -12.98 2.18
N THR A 455 -26.35 -12.86 3.45
CA THR A 455 -25.64 -11.67 3.94
C THR A 455 -24.13 -11.89 3.82
N VAL A 456 -23.40 -10.84 3.48
CA VAL A 456 -21.93 -10.83 3.52
C VAL A 456 -21.50 -9.92 4.67
N LYS A 457 -20.89 -10.54 5.69
CA LYS A 457 -20.58 -9.88 6.95
C LYS A 457 -19.50 -8.80 6.75
N GLY A 458 -19.80 -7.60 7.22
CA GLY A 458 -18.90 -6.46 7.19
C GLY A 458 -18.67 -5.86 5.80
N ALA A 459 -19.51 -6.20 4.81
CA ALA A 459 -19.54 -5.54 3.52
C ALA A 459 -20.62 -4.44 3.49
N GLY A 460 -20.34 -3.35 2.79
CA GLY A 460 -21.29 -2.32 2.43
C GLY A 460 -22.05 -2.62 1.14
N HIS A 461 -22.34 -1.58 0.37
CA HIS A 461 -23.10 -1.63 -0.87
C HIS A 461 -22.36 -2.40 -1.96
N PHE A 462 -21.07 -2.10 -2.12
CA PHE A 462 -20.18 -2.71 -3.11
C PHE A 462 -19.50 -3.94 -2.49
N VAL A 463 -20.26 -5.03 -2.35
CA VAL A 463 -19.78 -6.25 -1.67
C VAL A 463 -18.45 -6.80 -2.23
N PRO A 464 -18.22 -6.88 -3.56
CA PRO A 464 -16.96 -7.36 -4.10
C PRO A 464 -15.78 -6.42 -3.87
N LEU A 465 -16.04 -5.14 -3.60
CA LEU A 465 -15.02 -4.19 -3.18
C LEU A 465 -14.67 -4.40 -1.70
N ASP A 466 -15.67 -4.37 -0.81
CA ASP A 466 -15.43 -4.40 0.64
C ASP A 466 -14.99 -5.77 1.14
N ARG A 467 -15.47 -6.84 0.50
CA ARG A 467 -15.23 -8.24 0.90
C ARG A 467 -14.96 -9.11 -0.34
N ALA A 468 -13.90 -8.78 -1.07
CA ALA A 468 -13.55 -9.41 -2.34
C ALA A 468 -13.41 -10.95 -2.28
N GLY A 469 -12.67 -11.49 -1.30
CA GLY A 469 -12.53 -12.94 -1.09
C GLY A 469 -13.87 -13.65 -0.82
N PRO A 470 -14.64 -13.24 0.22
CA PRO A 470 -15.98 -13.76 0.48
C PRO A 470 -16.93 -13.64 -0.72
N SER A 471 -16.86 -12.52 -1.46
CA SER A 471 -17.66 -12.29 -2.68
C SER A 471 -17.33 -13.31 -3.78
N LEU A 472 -16.05 -13.55 -4.06
CA LEU A 472 -15.62 -14.55 -5.04
C LEU A 472 -16.07 -15.96 -4.64
N GLN A 473 -15.90 -16.35 -3.37
CA GLN A 473 -16.34 -17.66 -2.89
C GLN A 473 -17.87 -17.82 -3.02
N MET A 474 -18.62 -16.78 -2.65
CA MET A 474 -20.08 -16.78 -2.74
C MET A 474 -20.55 -16.95 -4.18
N ILE A 475 -20.02 -16.17 -5.13
CA ILE A 475 -20.49 -16.23 -6.51
C ILE A 475 -20.07 -17.53 -7.22
N ASP A 476 -18.85 -18.03 -7.00
CA ASP A 476 -18.41 -19.30 -7.62
C ASP A 476 -19.26 -20.46 -7.08
N ASN A 477 -19.49 -20.53 -5.77
CA ASN A 477 -20.37 -21.55 -5.19
C ASN A 477 -21.82 -21.41 -5.65
N PHE A 478 -22.30 -20.17 -5.83
CA PHE A 478 -23.57 -19.93 -6.48
C PHE A 478 -23.56 -20.51 -7.89
N VAL A 479 -22.73 -20.07 -8.83
CA VAL A 479 -22.83 -20.55 -10.22
C VAL A 479 -22.56 -22.05 -10.38
N GLN A 480 -21.72 -22.63 -9.52
CA GLN A 480 -21.37 -24.06 -9.51
C GLN A 480 -22.36 -24.96 -8.75
N ASN A 481 -23.40 -24.38 -8.13
CA ASN A 481 -24.37 -25.11 -7.32
C ASN A 481 -23.75 -25.88 -6.13
N LYS A 482 -22.83 -25.23 -5.43
CA LYS A 482 -22.17 -25.78 -4.23
C LYS A 482 -22.68 -25.08 -2.96
N PRO A 483 -22.51 -25.69 -1.77
CA PRO A 483 -22.70 -24.97 -0.51
C PRO A 483 -21.79 -23.75 -0.44
N TYR A 484 -22.25 -22.65 0.18
CA TYR A 484 -21.45 -21.43 0.29
C TYR A 484 -20.17 -21.63 1.13
N ASP A 485 -20.10 -22.67 1.97
CA ASP A 485 -18.91 -23.06 2.75
C ASP A 485 -17.82 -23.73 1.91
N ASN A 486 -18.10 -24.07 0.65
CA ASN A 486 -17.14 -24.76 -0.20
C ASN A 486 -15.97 -23.83 -0.55
N LEU A 487 -14.76 -24.27 -0.23
CA LEU A 487 -13.52 -23.58 -0.62
C LEU A 487 -13.41 -23.51 -2.15
N VAL A 488 -13.05 -22.33 -2.65
CA VAL A 488 -12.73 -22.12 -4.06
C VAL A 488 -11.21 -22.10 -4.20
N ASN A 489 -10.67 -22.96 -5.05
CA ASN A 489 -9.23 -23.04 -5.25
C ASN A 489 -8.78 -22.00 -6.29
N TYR A 490 -8.16 -20.92 -5.83
CA TYR A 490 -7.53 -19.90 -6.68
C TYR A 490 -6.18 -19.50 -6.07
N SER A 491 -5.28 -18.96 -6.91
CA SER A 491 -4.03 -18.38 -6.43
C SER A 491 -4.27 -16.96 -5.93
N SER A 492 -3.87 -16.69 -4.69
CA SER A 492 -3.77 -15.34 -4.12
C SER A 492 -2.40 -14.71 -4.38
N GLU A 493 -1.47 -15.42 -5.04
CA GLU A 493 -0.18 -14.88 -5.45
C GLU A 493 -0.39 -13.91 -6.62
N LYS A 494 0.00 -12.64 -6.40
CA LYS A 494 -0.06 -11.60 -7.42
C LYS A 494 0.93 -11.92 -8.53
N LYS A 495 0.52 -11.71 -9.78
CA LYS A 495 1.43 -11.81 -10.93
C LYS A 495 2.51 -10.72 -10.84
N PRO A 496 3.75 -11.01 -11.28
CA PRO A 496 4.81 -10.02 -11.27
C PRO A 496 4.46 -8.84 -12.18
N LEU A 497 4.85 -7.63 -11.75
CA LEU A 497 4.77 -6.44 -12.58
C LEU A 497 5.53 -6.67 -13.89
N ARG A 498 5.07 -6.05 -14.97
CA ARG A 498 5.84 -6.05 -16.24
C ARG A 498 7.18 -5.38 -15.98
N LEU A 499 8.24 -5.84 -16.65
CA LEU A 499 9.61 -5.34 -16.50
C LEU A 499 9.73 -3.80 -16.46
N LEU A 500 8.93 -3.09 -17.27
CA LEU A 500 8.91 -1.61 -17.31
C LEU A 500 8.46 -0.94 -15.99
N TYR A 501 7.66 -1.64 -15.18
CA TYR A 501 7.10 -1.16 -13.91
C TYR A 501 7.72 -1.86 -12.70
N GLN A 502 8.64 -2.80 -12.90
CA GLN A 502 9.43 -3.34 -11.80
C GLN A 502 10.37 -2.22 -11.32
N PRO A 503 10.47 -1.98 -10.00
CA PRO A 503 11.49 -1.08 -9.49
C PRO A 503 12.85 -1.57 -9.98
N THR A 504 13.68 -0.65 -10.49
CA THR A 504 15.06 -0.98 -10.85
C THR A 504 15.68 -1.66 -9.63
N PRO A 505 16.21 -2.89 -9.76
CA PRO A 505 16.82 -3.58 -8.63
C PRO A 505 17.84 -2.64 -8.01
N ALA A 506 17.68 -2.32 -6.73
CA ALA A 506 18.71 -1.60 -6.00
C ALA A 506 20.01 -2.40 -6.18
N PRO A 507 21.14 -1.76 -6.53
CA PRO A 507 22.40 -2.48 -6.59
C PRO A 507 22.62 -3.13 -5.23
N LYS A 508 22.87 -4.44 -5.19
CA LYS A 508 23.35 -5.09 -3.97
C LYS A 508 24.78 -4.61 -3.74
N TRP A 509 24.94 -3.51 -3.03
CA TRP A 509 26.23 -3.06 -2.54
C TRP A 509 26.68 -4.05 -1.46
N THR A 510 27.88 -4.61 -1.57
CA THR A 510 28.48 -5.30 -0.43
C THR A 510 28.80 -4.28 0.67
N ARG A 511 28.98 -4.69 1.93
CA ARG A 511 29.40 -3.77 3.01
C ARG A 511 30.70 -3.02 2.64
N LYS A 512 31.63 -3.71 1.97
CA LYS A 512 32.83 -3.11 1.38
C LYS A 512 32.51 -2.02 0.33
N ASP A 513 31.51 -2.22 -0.52
CA ASP A 513 31.15 -1.20 -1.51
C ASP A 513 30.43 0.00 -0.86
N ALA A 514 29.69 -0.22 0.22
CA ALA A 514 29.07 0.86 1.01
C ALA A 514 30.11 1.70 1.75
N ASP A 515 31.14 1.06 2.32
CA ASP A 515 32.22 1.74 3.04
C ASP A 515 33.25 2.40 2.10
N ARG A 516 33.07 2.27 0.79
CA ARG A 516 33.99 2.81 -0.22
C ARG A 516 33.99 4.34 -0.19
N VAL A 517 35.18 4.92 -0.04
CA VAL A 517 35.38 6.36 -0.25
C VAL A 517 35.76 6.58 -1.72
N TRP A 518 34.89 7.28 -2.46
CA TRP A 518 35.07 7.53 -3.89
C TRP A 518 35.83 8.82 -4.17
N ASP A 519 35.46 9.89 -3.48
CA ASP A 519 36.08 11.21 -3.56
C ASP A 519 36.30 11.73 -2.13
N LEU A 520 37.53 12.11 -1.80
CA LEU A 520 37.89 12.69 -0.50
C LEU A 520 38.17 14.19 -0.67
N PRO A 521 37.40 15.08 -0.02
CA PRO A 521 37.58 16.52 -0.16
C PRO A 521 38.97 17.00 0.23
N GLY A 522 39.51 17.94 -0.55
CA GLY A 522 40.82 18.53 -0.27
C GLY A 522 42.01 17.74 -0.82
N ILE A 523 41.83 16.55 -1.39
CA ILE A 523 42.91 15.85 -2.10
C ILE A 523 43.41 16.70 -3.29
N THR A 524 44.72 16.94 -3.34
CA THR A 524 45.37 17.75 -4.39
C THR A 524 46.05 16.93 -5.48
N TYR A 525 45.99 15.60 -5.41
CA TYR A 525 46.67 14.69 -6.31
C TYR A 525 45.82 13.44 -6.61
N LYS A 526 46.08 12.75 -7.73
CA LYS A 526 45.29 11.57 -8.10
C LYS A 526 45.75 10.35 -7.29
N LEU A 527 44.82 9.68 -6.60
CA LEU A 527 45.09 8.42 -5.92
C LEU A 527 45.24 7.26 -6.91
N ASN A 528 46.23 6.40 -6.67
CA ASN A 528 46.42 5.13 -7.36
C ASN A 528 45.98 3.92 -6.52
N PHE A 529 45.50 4.15 -5.30
CA PHE A 529 45.02 3.12 -4.39
C PHE A 529 43.58 3.37 -3.98
N LYS A 530 43.02 2.38 -3.31
CA LYS A 530 41.65 2.28 -2.86
C LYS A 530 41.60 2.54 -1.35
N HIS A 531 40.54 3.17 -0.84
CA HIS A 531 40.35 3.36 0.59
C HIS A 531 38.86 3.28 0.98
N TYR A 532 38.63 2.97 2.24
CA TYR A 532 37.34 2.63 2.80
C TYR A 532 37.24 3.16 4.23
N SER A 533 36.08 3.68 4.61
CA SER A 533 35.83 4.26 5.93
C SER A 533 34.42 3.84 6.38
N GLY A 534 34.27 3.51 7.65
CA GLY A 534 32.98 3.06 8.18
C GLY A 534 33.06 2.67 9.64
N TYR A 535 32.07 1.90 10.09
CA TYR A 535 31.97 1.46 11.48
C TYR A 535 32.01 -0.06 11.59
N LEU A 536 32.72 -0.52 12.62
CA LEU A 536 32.78 -1.91 13.07
C LEU A 536 31.98 -2.02 14.37
N ASN A 537 31.26 -3.13 14.52
CA ASN A 537 30.37 -3.37 15.66
C ASN A 537 30.96 -4.44 16.58
N PRO A 538 31.87 -4.07 17.50
CA PRO A 538 32.46 -5.04 18.42
C PRO A 538 31.46 -5.60 19.43
N SER A 539 30.46 -4.80 19.82
CA SER A 539 29.44 -5.20 20.78
C SER A 539 28.21 -4.29 20.65
N LYS A 540 27.02 -4.81 20.95
CA LYS A 540 25.76 -4.06 20.86
C LYS A 540 25.90 -2.68 21.52
N GLY A 541 25.51 -1.64 20.78
CA GLY A 541 25.60 -0.24 21.21
C GLY A 541 27.00 0.38 21.17
N ASN A 542 28.06 -0.34 20.81
CA ASN A 542 29.41 0.20 20.63
C ASN A 542 29.83 0.13 19.17
N TYR A 543 30.32 1.24 18.61
CA TYR A 543 30.69 1.34 17.22
C TYR A 543 32.09 1.95 17.10
N LEU A 544 33.04 1.19 16.56
CA LEU A 544 34.41 1.65 16.32
C LEU A 544 34.57 2.10 14.88
N HIS A 545 34.98 3.35 14.70
CA HIS A 545 35.30 3.86 13.37
C HIS A 545 36.63 3.27 12.89
N TYR A 546 36.71 2.98 11.59
CA TYR A 546 37.93 2.56 10.95
C TYR A 546 38.16 3.30 9.64
N TRP A 547 39.42 3.37 9.24
CA TRP A 547 39.82 3.80 7.90
C TRP A 547 40.85 2.82 7.32
N LEU A 548 40.47 2.09 6.28
CA LEU A 548 41.34 1.21 5.51
C LEU A 548 41.90 1.94 4.28
N VAL A 549 43.22 1.89 4.09
CA VAL A 549 43.88 2.29 2.83
C VAL A 549 44.60 1.08 2.23
N GLU A 550 44.29 0.76 0.98
CA GLU A 550 44.91 -0.34 0.25
C GLU A 550 46.37 -0.02 -0.12
N SER A 551 47.15 -1.08 -0.32
CA SER A 551 48.52 -0.98 -0.82
C SER A 551 48.57 -0.33 -2.21
N GLN A 552 49.58 0.50 -2.44
CA GLN A 552 49.83 1.14 -3.73
C GLN A 552 50.50 0.21 -4.75
N ASP A 553 51.10 -0.91 -4.31
CA ASP A 553 51.79 -1.87 -5.16
C ASP A 553 50.86 -3.04 -5.55
N ASN A 554 50.65 -4.00 -4.63
CA ASN A 554 49.83 -5.17 -4.89
C ASN A 554 48.82 -5.41 -3.75
N PRO A 555 47.72 -4.66 -3.68
CA PRO A 555 46.78 -4.71 -2.56
C PRO A 555 46.15 -6.10 -2.35
N SER A 556 46.07 -6.92 -3.40
CA SER A 556 45.60 -8.31 -3.33
C SER A 556 46.62 -9.32 -2.78
N ASN A 557 47.90 -8.98 -2.64
CA ASN A 557 48.93 -9.88 -2.08
C ASN A 557 49.73 -9.29 -0.90
N ASP A 558 49.81 -7.97 -0.79
CA ASP A 558 50.56 -7.26 0.24
C ASP A 558 49.95 -7.46 1.64
N PRO A 559 50.76 -7.45 2.71
CA PRO A 559 50.28 -7.70 4.06
C PRO A 559 49.21 -6.70 4.51
N LEU A 560 48.40 -7.10 5.49
CA LEU A 560 47.52 -6.21 6.24
C LEU A 560 48.23 -5.78 7.51
N VAL A 561 48.28 -4.48 7.79
CA VAL A 561 48.80 -3.90 9.02
C VAL A 561 47.67 -3.18 9.73
N ILE A 562 47.35 -3.59 10.95
CA ILE A 562 46.40 -2.88 11.81
C ILE A 562 47.20 -1.91 12.68
N TRP A 563 46.77 -0.66 12.71
CA TRP A 563 47.43 0.41 13.44
C TRP A 563 46.59 0.93 14.61
N PHE A 564 47.24 1.05 15.77
CA PHE A 564 46.72 1.70 16.97
C PHE A 564 47.63 2.86 17.39
N ASN A 565 47.11 4.08 17.51
CA ASN A 565 47.85 5.16 18.19
C ASN A 565 47.80 4.97 19.72
N GLY A 566 48.71 5.65 20.43
CA GLY A 566 48.80 5.59 21.89
C GLY A 566 48.33 6.85 22.61
N GLY A 567 48.19 6.74 23.93
CA GLY A 567 47.32 7.60 24.73
C GLY A 567 45.92 6.98 24.75
N PRO A 568 45.41 6.50 25.90
CA PRO A 568 44.22 5.65 25.95
C PRO A 568 42.91 6.30 25.45
N GLY A 569 42.95 7.59 25.09
CA GLY A 569 41.82 8.32 24.50
C GLY A 569 42.15 9.01 23.17
N CYS A 570 43.24 8.63 22.49
CA CYS A 570 43.73 9.28 21.27
C CYS A 570 43.39 8.50 19.99
N SER A 571 43.01 9.22 18.94
CA SER A 571 42.58 8.64 17.66
C SER A 571 43.74 8.05 16.84
N SER A 572 43.48 6.91 16.18
CA SER A 572 44.41 6.33 15.19
C SER A 572 44.52 7.13 13.89
N LEU A 573 43.62 8.08 13.65
CA LEU A 573 43.70 8.98 12.49
C LEU A 573 44.81 10.02 12.63
N ILE A 574 45.37 10.19 13.84
CA ILE A 574 46.57 11.00 14.05
C ILE A 574 47.74 10.36 13.32
N GLY A 575 48.07 9.10 13.63
CA GLY A 575 49.15 8.39 12.94
C GLY A 575 48.89 8.26 11.44
N MET A 576 47.62 8.17 11.03
CA MET A 576 47.25 8.23 9.61
C MET A 576 47.61 9.56 8.94
N LEU A 577 47.31 10.69 9.58
CA LEU A 577 47.38 12.01 8.95
C LEU A 577 48.67 12.79 9.26
N THR A 578 49.47 12.37 10.23
CA THR A 578 50.68 13.10 10.65
C THR A 578 51.96 12.27 10.56
N GLU A 579 51.85 10.94 10.41
CA GLU A 579 53.00 10.04 10.46
C GLU A 579 53.10 9.13 9.22
N LEU A 580 52.33 8.04 9.18
CA LEU A 580 52.60 6.89 8.32
C LEU A 580 51.54 6.63 7.24
N GLY A 581 50.38 7.28 7.32
CA GLY A 581 49.33 7.18 6.30
C GLY A 581 49.63 8.02 5.05
N PRO A 582 48.84 7.86 3.98
CA PRO A 582 49.12 8.49 2.68
C PRO A 582 48.84 10.00 2.60
N PHE A 583 48.14 10.57 3.58
CA PHE A 583 47.66 11.94 3.53
C PHE A 583 48.31 12.80 4.61
N TRP A 584 48.75 14.00 4.25
CA TRP A 584 49.14 15.03 5.22
C TRP A 584 48.28 16.29 5.02
N PRO A 585 47.65 16.82 6.07
CA PRO A 585 46.97 18.10 6.00
C PRO A 585 47.93 19.24 5.65
N ASN A 586 47.50 20.12 4.75
CA ASN A 586 48.20 21.36 4.50
C ASN A 586 47.92 22.38 5.63
N PRO A 587 48.82 23.36 5.85
CA PRO A 587 48.61 24.42 6.82
C PRO A 587 47.35 25.29 6.61
N ASP A 588 46.68 25.14 5.45
CA ASP A 588 45.42 25.83 5.15
C ASP A 588 44.20 25.19 5.84
N GLY A 589 44.37 24.03 6.49
CA GLY A 589 43.32 23.28 7.18
C GLY A 589 42.20 22.78 6.26
N ARG A 590 42.45 22.71 4.94
CA ARG A 590 41.43 22.42 3.92
C ARG A 590 41.89 21.42 2.86
N THR A 591 43.17 21.42 2.52
CA THR A 591 43.71 20.56 1.47
C THR A 591 44.69 19.54 2.04
N LEU A 592 44.89 18.44 1.31
CA LEU A 592 45.81 17.36 1.64
C LEU A 592 46.95 17.31 0.63
N MET A 593 48.17 17.07 1.11
CA MET A 593 49.35 16.72 0.29
C MET A 593 49.68 15.23 0.42
N GLU A 594 50.45 14.69 -0.54
CA GLU A 594 50.89 13.29 -0.53
C GLU A 594 52.00 13.07 0.52
N ASN A 595 51.83 12.07 1.37
CA ASN A 595 52.95 11.52 2.14
C ASN A 595 53.71 10.50 1.29
N VAL A 596 54.82 10.94 0.67
CA VAL A 596 55.63 10.08 -0.19
C VAL A 596 56.37 8.96 0.56
N TYR A 597 56.30 8.92 1.88
CA TYR A 597 56.89 7.86 2.72
C TYR A 597 55.84 7.00 3.43
N SER A 598 54.59 7.04 2.96
CA SER A 598 53.51 6.29 3.57
C SER A 598 53.74 4.77 3.55
N TRP A 599 53.31 4.10 4.61
CA TRP A 599 53.45 2.65 4.74
C TRP A 599 52.54 1.90 3.76
N ASN A 600 51.49 2.55 3.25
CA ASN A 600 50.63 1.92 2.25
C ASN A 600 51.32 1.76 0.89
N ARG A 601 52.59 2.15 0.74
CA ARG A 601 53.41 1.77 -0.42
C ARG A 601 53.71 0.28 -0.48
N VAL A 602 53.65 -0.43 0.65
CA VAL A 602 54.04 -1.86 0.75
C VAL A 602 53.06 -2.72 1.55
N ALA A 603 51.96 -2.15 2.04
CA ALA A 603 50.99 -2.84 2.89
C ALA A 603 49.59 -2.22 2.75
N ASN A 604 48.55 -3.00 3.04
CA ASN A 604 47.22 -2.47 3.33
C ASN A 604 47.21 -2.02 4.80
N LEU A 605 46.73 -0.81 5.10
CA LEU A 605 46.73 -0.27 6.46
C LEU A 605 45.31 -0.06 6.96
N LEU A 606 44.98 -0.66 8.09
CA LEU A 606 43.72 -0.47 8.81
C LEU A 606 43.97 0.39 10.06
N PHE A 607 43.52 1.64 10.04
CA PHE A 607 43.53 2.51 11.21
C PHE A 607 42.24 2.28 11.99
N LEU A 608 42.34 1.75 13.21
CA LEU A 608 41.18 1.47 14.06
C LEU A 608 41.12 2.47 15.20
N GLU A 609 40.03 3.21 15.31
CA GLU A 609 39.83 4.16 16.41
C GLU A 609 39.30 3.42 17.64
N SER A 610 40.08 3.43 18.72
CA SER A 610 39.77 2.71 19.96
C SER A 610 40.35 3.44 21.15
N PRO A 611 39.73 3.35 22.35
CA PRO A 611 38.47 2.67 22.68
C PRO A 611 37.23 3.36 22.08
N ARG A 612 36.03 2.78 22.29
CA ARG A 612 34.76 3.43 21.94
C ARG A 612 34.73 4.87 22.49
N THR A 613 34.09 5.79 21.77
CA THR A 613 34.09 7.25 22.04
C THR A 613 35.35 8.04 21.68
N VAL A 614 36.42 7.38 21.21
CA VAL A 614 37.62 8.04 20.64
C VAL A 614 37.40 8.36 19.16
N GLY A 615 37.83 9.57 18.75
CA GLY A 615 37.68 10.01 17.36
C GLY A 615 36.22 10.09 16.95
N TYR A 616 35.85 9.36 15.88
CA TYR A 616 34.48 9.18 15.43
C TYR A 616 33.81 7.93 15.99
N SER A 617 34.52 7.06 16.68
CA SER A 617 33.90 5.93 17.40
C SER A 617 32.91 6.46 18.43
N TYR A 618 31.81 5.75 18.64
CA TYR A 618 30.74 6.21 19.53
C TYR A 618 30.03 5.06 20.23
N GLN A 619 29.24 5.42 21.25
CA GLN A 619 28.43 4.50 22.03
C GLN A 619 26.98 5.00 22.02
N ASN A 620 26.05 4.12 21.65
CA ASN A 620 24.63 4.33 21.80
C ASN A 620 24.22 3.97 23.24
N MET A 621 24.06 4.99 24.07
CA MET A 621 23.73 4.84 25.50
C MET A 621 22.37 4.17 25.76
N SER A 622 21.47 4.16 24.78
CA SER A 622 20.16 3.48 24.88
C SER A 622 20.30 1.96 24.73
N GLU A 623 21.34 1.50 24.05
CA GLU A 623 21.61 0.07 23.80
C GLU A 623 22.68 -0.48 24.74
N ASN A 624 23.66 0.34 25.10
CA ASN A 624 24.77 -0.01 25.97
C ASN A 624 25.06 1.12 26.94
N SER A 625 24.72 0.93 28.21
CA SER A 625 24.90 1.93 29.27
C SER A 625 26.24 1.82 30.00
N ASP A 626 27.16 0.96 29.55
CA ASP A 626 28.44 0.73 30.22
C ASP A 626 29.43 1.88 30.01
N GLN A 627 29.71 2.60 31.09
CA GLN A 627 30.63 3.74 31.13
C GLN A 627 32.04 3.37 31.59
N TYR A 628 32.34 2.08 31.80
CA TYR A 628 33.64 1.63 32.29
C TYR A 628 34.64 1.38 31.16
N PHE A 629 35.86 1.88 31.31
CA PHE A 629 36.98 1.70 30.41
C PHE A 629 38.13 1.01 31.14
N ASN A 630 38.62 -0.10 30.59
CA ASN A 630 39.83 -0.77 31.04
C ASN A 630 40.53 -1.46 29.86
N ASP A 631 41.75 -1.94 30.09
CA ASP A 631 42.57 -2.56 29.06
C ASP A 631 41.95 -3.85 28.53
N GLU A 632 41.34 -4.67 29.39
CA GLU A 632 40.72 -5.94 28.98
C GLU A 632 39.51 -5.73 28.07
N LYS A 633 38.61 -4.81 28.42
CA LYS A 633 37.41 -4.51 27.63
C LYS A 633 37.77 -3.84 26.31
N THR A 634 38.75 -2.94 26.32
CA THR A 634 39.24 -2.28 25.10
C THR A 634 39.89 -3.31 24.16
N ALA A 635 40.69 -4.23 24.70
CA ALA A 635 41.27 -5.32 23.91
C ALA A 635 40.20 -6.27 23.36
N GLN A 636 39.15 -6.56 24.13
CA GLN A 636 38.01 -7.36 23.68
C GLN A 636 37.23 -6.67 22.57
N ASP A 637 36.89 -5.39 22.71
CA ASP A 637 36.20 -4.62 21.68
C ASP A 637 37.07 -4.56 20.40
N ASN A 638 38.38 -4.33 20.52
CA ASN A 638 39.29 -4.36 19.38
C ASN A 638 39.34 -5.72 18.67
N PHE A 639 39.40 -6.81 19.43
CA PHE A 639 39.37 -8.16 18.85
C PHE A 639 38.08 -8.41 18.05
N LEU A 640 36.92 -8.06 18.62
CA LEU A 640 35.62 -8.26 17.97
C LEU A 640 35.45 -7.35 16.74
N ALA A 641 35.93 -6.10 16.80
CA ALA A 641 35.96 -5.22 15.64
C ALA A 641 36.83 -5.78 14.51
N ILE A 642 37.98 -6.39 14.81
CA ILE A 642 38.83 -7.04 13.78
C ILE A 642 38.09 -8.22 13.14
N MET A 643 37.34 -9.01 13.91
CA MET A 643 36.54 -10.10 13.36
C MET A 643 35.41 -9.59 12.47
N ASP A 644 34.71 -8.53 12.90
CA ASP A 644 33.68 -7.86 12.11
C ASP A 644 34.26 -7.29 10.81
N PHE A 645 35.46 -6.69 10.86
CA PHE A 645 36.18 -6.21 9.68
C PHE A 645 36.48 -7.34 8.69
N LEU A 646 37.03 -8.46 9.17
CA LEU A 646 37.35 -9.59 8.30
C LEU A 646 36.09 -10.22 7.67
N SER A 647 34.93 -10.11 8.32
CA SER A 647 33.64 -10.51 7.73
C SER A 647 33.22 -9.62 6.56
N ALA A 648 33.49 -8.31 6.66
CA ALA A 648 33.20 -7.33 5.62
C ALA A 648 34.23 -7.36 4.47
N TYR A 649 35.46 -7.78 4.76
CA TYR A 649 36.59 -7.83 3.81
C TYR A 649 37.24 -9.22 3.78
N PRO A 650 36.53 -10.25 3.28
CA PRO A 650 36.97 -11.64 3.34
C PRO A 650 38.30 -11.91 2.60
N GLU A 651 38.69 -11.06 1.66
CA GLU A 651 39.97 -11.16 0.95
C GLU A 651 41.21 -10.97 1.84
N TYR A 652 41.03 -10.50 3.08
CA TYR A 652 42.11 -10.37 4.06
C TYR A 652 42.22 -11.55 5.04
N TYR A 653 41.27 -12.51 5.06
CA TYR A 653 41.30 -13.65 6.00
C TYR A 653 42.63 -14.40 6.00
N ASN A 654 43.16 -14.72 4.83
CA ASN A 654 44.41 -15.46 4.66
C ASN A 654 45.63 -14.56 4.46
N ARG A 655 45.51 -13.25 4.75
CA ARG A 655 46.60 -12.31 4.54
C ARG A 655 47.61 -12.37 5.68
N ARG A 656 48.88 -12.12 5.36
CA ARG A 656 49.89 -11.86 6.40
C ARG A 656 49.46 -10.63 7.20
N LEU A 657 49.06 -10.86 8.45
CA LEU A 657 48.61 -9.84 9.38
C LEU A 657 49.75 -9.38 10.29
N PHE A 658 49.90 -8.08 10.42
CA PHE A 658 50.74 -7.44 11.43
C PHE A 658 49.89 -6.48 12.25
N VAL A 659 50.13 -6.41 13.55
CA VAL A 659 49.54 -5.40 14.43
C VAL A 659 50.68 -4.51 14.90
N ALA A 660 50.53 -3.21 14.66
CA ALA A 660 51.52 -2.19 14.95
C ALA A 660 50.86 -1.00 15.65
N GLY A 661 51.68 -0.20 16.31
CA GLY A 661 51.20 0.98 17.01
C GLY A 661 52.29 1.63 17.84
N GLU A 662 51.93 2.71 18.50
CA GLU A 662 52.85 3.55 19.25
C GLU A 662 52.35 3.86 20.68
N SER A 663 53.27 4.27 21.56
CA SER A 663 52.95 4.70 22.93
C SER A 663 52.09 3.68 23.69
N TYR A 664 50.92 4.04 24.23
CA TYR A 664 50.02 3.13 24.98
C TYR A 664 49.51 1.95 24.16
N ALA A 665 49.62 1.97 22.82
CA ALA A 665 49.36 0.79 22.00
C ALA A 665 50.30 -0.38 22.36
N GLY A 666 51.45 -0.11 23.00
CA GLY A 666 52.29 -1.16 23.60
C GLY A 666 51.60 -1.98 24.69
N VAL A 667 50.45 -1.52 25.23
CA VAL A 667 49.55 -2.29 26.10
C VAL A 667 48.44 -2.95 25.27
N TYR A 668 47.81 -2.22 24.35
CA TYR A 668 46.74 -2.76 23.52
C TYR A 668 47.18 -3.93 22.64
N ILE A 669 48.34 -3.82 22.00
CA ILE A 669 48.83 -4.82 21.05
C ILE A 669 49.06 -6.17 21.75
N PRO A 670 49.84 -6.28 22.84
CA PRO A 670 50.01 -7.56 23.54
C PRO A 670 48.69 -8.13 24.06
N THR A 671 47.76 -7.31 24.58
CA THR A 671 46.49 -7.78 25.16
C THR A 671 45.50 -8.27 24.08
N VAL A 672 45.44 -7.58 22.94
CA VAL A 672 44.67 -8.03 21.76
C VAL A 672 45.30 -9.31 21.19
N MET A 673 46.63 -9.38 21.12
CA MET A 673 47.35 -10.58 20.65
C MET A 673 47.20 -11.77 21.60
N ASP A 674 47.12 -11.55 22.92
CA ASP A 674 46.82 -12.58 23.91
C ASP A 674 45.40 -13.15 23.71
N SER A 675 44.42 -12.26 23.48
CA SER A 675 43.04 -12.63 23.13
C SER A 675 42.97 -13.42 21.82
N LEU A 676 43.71 -13.00 20.78
CA LEU A 676 43.85 -13.72 19.52
C LEU A 676 44.51 -15.10 19.71
N SER A 677 45.53 -15.18 20.56
CA SER A 677 46.29 -16.42 20.81
C SER A 677 45.52 -17.44 21.65
N THR A 678 44.63 -16.98 22.54
CA THR A 678 43.78 -17.83 23.38
C THR A 678 42.75 -18.60 22.54
N CYS A 679 42.39 -18.07 21.37
CA CYS A 679 41.49 -18.73 20.41
C CYS A 679 42.18 -19.61 19.36
N CYS A 680 43.51 -19.74 19.39
CA CYS A 680 44.25 -20.61 18.49
C CYS A 680 44.91 -21.77 19.28
N PRO A 681 44.77 -23.06 18.87
CA PRO A 681 45.34 -24.17 19.62
C PRO A 681 46.87 -24.04 19.75
N LYS A 682 47.39 -24.25 20.97
CA LYS A 682 48.78 -23.99 21.43
C LYS A 682 49.91 -24.69 20.65
N SER A 683 49.62 -25.46 19.60
CA SER A 683 50.61 -26.24 18.84
C SER A 683 51.07 -25.62 17.52
N GLU A 684 50.53 -24.48 17.07
CA GLU A 684 50.96 -23.86 15.80
C GLU A 684 51.23 -22.34 15.91
N PRO A 685 52.14 -21.77 15.09
CA PRO A 685 52.29 -20.32 14.95
C PRO A 685 50.98 -19.68 14.49
N LEU A 686 50.67 -18.45 14.94
CA LEU A 686 49.50 -17.65 14.54
C LEU A 686 49.23 -17.58 13.01
N ARG A 687 50.24 -17.89 12.18
CA ARG A 687 50.17 -17.99 10.71
C ARG A 687 49.37 -19.20 10.19
N TYR A 688 48.97 -20.14 11.04
CA TYR A 688 48.21 -21.34 10.68
C TYR A 688 46.86 -21.48 11.42
N CYS A 689 46.40 -20.43 12.11
CA CYS A 689 45.03 -20.43 12.62
C CYS A 689 44.06 -20.38 11.45
N ASP A 690 43.41 -21.49 11.13
CA ASP A 690 42.37 -21.55 10.11
C ASP A 690 41.05 -21.03 10.68
N PHE A 691 40.80 -19.73 10.48
CA PHE A 691 39.57 -19.08 10.92
C PHE A 691 38.33 -19.54 10.12
N SER A 692 38.51 -20.24 8.99
CA SER A 692 37.40 -20.75 8.17
C SER A 692 36.69 -21.96 8.79
N GLU A 693 37.28 -22.59 9.80
CA GLU A 693 36.64 -23.67 10.57
C GLU A 693 35.72 -23.18 11.70
N TRP A 694 35.59 -21.86 11.89
CA TRP A 694 34.83 -21.26 13.00
C TRP A 694 33.63 -20.44 12.56
N VAL A 695 33.57 -20.03 11.28
CA VAL A 695 32.46 -19.29 10.68
C VAL A 695 32.11 -19.91 9.33
N GLY A 696 30.95 -20.55 9.25
CA GLY A 696 30.32 -21.02 8.02
C GLY A 696 29.40 -19.94 7.48
N PHE A 697 29.19 -19.94 6.16
CA PHE A 697 28.28 -19.03 5.50
C PHE A 697 27.13 -19.84 4.90
N ASP A 698 25.89 -19.42 5.10
CA ASP A 698 24.76 -20.04 4.42
C ASP A 698 24.61 -19.48 2.99
N ASP A 699 23.67 -20.04 2.23
CA ASP A 699 23.42 -19.67 0.83
C ASP A 699 22.97 -18.18 0.68
N GLY A 700 22.70 -17.48 1.79
CA GLY A 700 22.41 -16.04 1.86
C GLY A 700 23.63 -15.16 2.14
N GLY A 701 24.77 -15.74 2.53
CA GLY A 701 25.98 -15.04 2.94
C GLY A 701 26.07 -14.78 4.45
N ASP A 702 25.20 -15.39 5.26
CA ASP A 702 25.15 -15.15 6.71
C ASP A 702 26.09 -16.08 7.48
N ALA A 703 26.91 -15.46 8.34
CA ALA A 703 27.92 -16.12 9.16
C ALA A 703 27.33 -16.89 10.35
N HIS A 704 27.70 -18.16 10.55
CA HIS A 704 27.28 -19.03 11.65
C HIS A 704 28.42 -19.92 12.18
N PRO A 705 28.46 -20.30 13.47
CA PRO A 705 29.59 -21.07 14.02
C PRO A 705 29.61 -22.53 13.57
N ILE A 706 30.79 -23.05 13.21
CA ILE A 706 30.96 -24.45 12.76
C ILE A 706 31.27 -25.42 13.92
N ASN A 707 31.76 -24.97 15.10
CA ASN A 707 32.04 -25.86 16.26
C ASN A 707 31.72 -25.28 17.66
N SER A 708 31.64 -26.16 18.68
CA SER A 708 31.27 -25.88 20.07
C SER A 708 32.43 -25.45 21.00
N SER A 709 33.49 -24.86 20.47
CA SER A 709 34.59 -24.32 21.28
C SER A 709 34.19 -23.03 22.01
N GLN A 710 34.88 -22.70 23.11
CA GLN A 710 34.65 -21.48 23.89
C GLN A 710 34.79 -20.19 23.02
N CYS A 711 35.57 -20.24 21.93
CA CYS A 711 35.70 -19.16 20.95
C CYS A 711 34.55 -19.11 19.93
N GLY A 712 34.01 -20.25 19.48
CA GLY A 712 32.79 -20.29 18.67
C GLY A 712 31.57 -19.74 19.42
N TYR A 713 31.50 -19.95 20.74
CA TYR A 713 30.48 -19.36 21.60
C TYR A 713 30.66 -17.85 21.81
N LEU A 714 31.89 -17.34 21.95
CA LEU A 714 32.15 -15.90 22.06
C LEU A 714 31.79 -15.16 20.75
N VAL A 715 32.07 -15.73 19.59
CA VAL A 715 31.66 -15.15 18.29
C VAL A 715 30.13 -15.25 18.10
N ALA A 716 29.50 -16.37 18.45
CA ALA A 716 28.07 -16.60 18.23
C ALA A 716 27.15 -15.98 19.29
N GLN A 717 27.63 -15.71 20.51
CA GLN A 717 26.83 -15.05 21.55
C GLN A 717 26.74 -13.54 21.32
N TYR A 718 27.73 -12.93 20.65
CA TYR A 718 27.74 -11.49 20.37
C TYR A 718 27.43 -11.13 18.90
N GLY A 719 27.73 -12.01 17.93
CA GLY A 719 27.32 -11.84 16.54
C GLY A 719 25.81 -12.01 16.30
N ARG A 720 25.12 -12.81 17.13
CA ARG A 720 23.65 -12.90 17.08
C ARG A 720 22.97 -11.60 17.49
N ASP A 721 23.51 -10.85 18.45
CA ASP A 721 22.87 -9.60 18.87
C ASP A 721 23.10 -8.44 17.87
N ALA A 722 24.07 -8.56 16.96
CA ALA A 722 24.27 -7.65 15.83
C ALA A 722 23.36 -7.98 14.63
N LEU A 723 23.01 -9.26 14.41
CA LEU A 723 22.19 -9.69 13.28
C LEU A 723 20.68 -9.46 13.49
N TRP A 724 20.19 -9.49 14.73
CA TRP A 724 18.78 -9.16 15.03
C TRP A 724 18.49 -7.64 15.05
N ALA A 725 19.48 -6.79 14.81
CA ALA A 725 19.29 -5.37 14.53
C ALA A 725 19.26 -5.04 13.01
N SER A 726 19.46 -6.04 12.14
CA SER A 726 19.51 -5.84 10.68
C SER A 726 18.27 -6.34 9.93
N SER A 727 17.31 -6.98 10.62
CA SER A 727 16.05 -7.43 10.01
C SER A 727 14.88 -6.45 10.15
N ASP A 728 15.08 -5.28 10.78
CA ASP A 728 14.05 -4.23 10.94
C ASP A 728 14.54 -2.81 10.55
N ILE A 729 15.55 -2.71 9.67
CA ILE A 729 15.90 -1.43 9.03
C ILE A 729 15.37 -1.45 7.59
N GLN A 730 14.06 -1.27 7.46
CA GLN A 730 13.53 -0.60 6.29
C GLN A 730 13.97 0.88 6.36
N ASP A 731 14.86 1.26 5.45
CA ASP A 731 15.03 2.63 4.94
C ASP A 731 15.38 3.76 5.95
N PRO A 732 16.68 4.06 6.18
CA PRO A 732 17.08 5.27 6.89
C PRO A 732 17.02 6.54 6.02
N TYR A 733 16.50 6.51 4.80
CA TYR A 733 16.49 7.69 3.91
C TYR A 733 15.26 8.61 4.06
N ASN A 734 14.36 8.36 5.03
CA ASN A 734 13.12 9.14 5.19
C ASN A 734 12.94 9.85 6.55
N MET A 735 14.02 10.26 7.21
CA MET A 735 13.92 11.09 8.43
C MET A 735 14.75 12.39 8.43
N ILE A 736 15.03 12.96 7.24
CA ILE A 736 15.53 14.33 7.10
C ILE A 736 14.65 15.11 6.12
N GLN A 737 13.39 15.31 6.49
CA GLN A 737 12.56 16.29 5.80
C GLN A 737 11.42 16.81 6.69
N ASP A 738 11.74 17.34 7.87
CA ASP A 738 10.78 18.20 8.60
C ASP A 738 11.38 19.19 9.61
N CYS A 739 12.64 19.62 9.42
CA CYS A 739 13.21 20.72 10.20
C CYS A 739 13.80 21.86 9.36
N TYR A 740 13.17 22.16 8.22
CA TYR A 740 13.37 23.43 7.53
C TYR A 740 12.01 24.08 7.25
N LEU A 741 11.61 25.02 8.12
CA LEU A 741 11.14 26.38 7.80
C LEU A 741 10.21 26.90 8.91
N GLN A 742 10.71 27.80 9.77
CA GLN A 742 9.98 29.02 10.14
C GLN A 742 10.90 30.13 10.68
N LYS A 743 11.04 31.17 9.84
CA LYS A 743 11.24 32.61 10.10
C LYS A 743 12.59 33.18 10.60
N ALA A 744 13.32 33.70 9.60
CA ALA A 744 13.88 35.05 9.43
C ALA A 744 14.01 36.04 10.62
N ASP A 745 15.18 36.70 10.60
CA ASP A 745 15.54 38.07 11.01
C ASP A 745 15.63 38.45 12.50
N ALA A 746 16.88 38.41 13.00
CA ALA A 746 17.40 39.49 13.86
C ALA A 746 18.88 39.74 13.51
N ALA A 747 19.09 40.82 12.77
CA ALA A 747 20.35 41.31 12.29
C ALA A 747 21.31 41.78 13.40
N ALA A 748 22.58 41.94 13.01
CA ALA A 748 23.36 43.11 13.38
C ALA A 748 23.57 43.40 14.89
N ALA A 749 24.39 42.60 15.57
CA ALA A 749 24.95 43.02 16.88
C ALA A 749 26.32 42.39 17.26
N ALA A 750 27.11 41.86 16.31
CA ALA A 750 28.48 41.41 16.62
C ALA A 750 29.55 41.89 15.62
N LYS A 751 29.17 42.77 14.68
CA LYS A 751 30.10 43.51 13.81
C LYS A 751 30.74 44.74 14.47
N GLN A 752 30.57 44.91 15.78
CA GLN A 752 31.01 46.08 16.55
C GLN A 752 31.79 45.72 17.83
N ARG A 753 32.61 44.66 17.78
CA ARG A 753 33.70 44.44 18.77
C ARG A 753 35.07 44.15 18.14
N ILE A 754 35.15 44.08 16.81
CA ILE A 754 36.38 43.75 16.06
C ILE A 754 37.11 45.03 15.59
N LYS A 755 36.58 46.23 15.84
CA LYS A 755 37.09 47.49 15.25
C LYS A 755 37.90 48.40 16.19
N GLU A 756 38.14 48.02 17.46
CA GLU A 756 38.82 48.92 18.42
C GLU A 756 40.13 48.38 19.03
N SER A 757 40.60 47.17 18.72
CA SER A 757 41.89 46.68 19.25
C SER A 757 43.07 46.77 18.28
N PHE A 758 42.89 47.28 17.05
CA PHE A 758 43.94 47.24 16.01
C PHE A 758 44.74 48.54 15.77
N ILE A 759 44.71 49.54 16.66
CA ILE A 759 45.49 50.78 16.43
C ILE A 759 46.25 51.19 17.68
N ARG A 760 47.50 50.70 17.82
CA ARG A 760 48.65 51.42 18.43
C ARG A 760 49.94 50.58 18.39
N ARG A 761 50.62 50.58 17.24
CA ARG A 761 52.04 50.98 17.09
C ARG A 761 52.56 50.60 15.69
N ALA A 762 52.61 51.62 14.84
CA ALA A 762 53.24 51.69 13.52
C ALA A 762 54.78 51.59 13.65
N ALA A 763 55.47 50.80 12.81
CA ALA A 763 56.13 51.16 11.52
C ALA A 763 57.59 51.70 11.69
N PRO A 764 58.41 51.87 10.63
CA PRO A 764 58.77 51.00 9.49
C PRO A 764 60.29 51.03 9.13
N GLY A 765 60.78 50.21 8.19
CA GLY A 765 62.13 50.41 7.61
C GLY A 765 62.61 49.41 6.53
N PHE A 766 62.37 49.77 5.26
CA PHE A 766 63.25 49.65 4.07
C PHE A 766 63.88 48.30 3.61
N LEU A 767 63.40 47.83 2.44
CA LEU A 767 64.15 47.48 1.21
C LEU A 767 65.50 46.73 1.32
N ASP A 768 65.61 45.52 0.75
CA ASP A 768 66.07 45.26 -0.64
C ASP A 768 66.33 43.76 -0.90
N GLN A 769 66.20 43.38 -2.16
CA GLN A 769 66.38 42.05 -2.75
C GLN A 769 67.82 41.53 -2.65
N LYS A 770 67.99 40.23 -2.33
CA LYS A 770 68.54 39.21 -3.27
C LYS A 770 68.85 37.90 -2.55
N THR A 771 68.29 36.86 -3.13
CA THR A 771 68.56 35.42 -3.04
C THR A 771 69.98 35.05 -2.57
N LYS A 772 70.09 34.26 -1.49
CA LYS A 772 70.95 33.06 -1.42
C LYS A 772 70.75 32.28 -0.11
N MET A 773 70.54 30.98 -0.30
CA MET A 773 70.67 29.83 0.61
C MET A 773 71.31 30.09 1.98
N ASN A 774 70.68 29.60 3.06
CA ASN A 774 71.16 28.42 3.77
C ASN A 774 70.22 28.04 4.93
N PHE A 775 69.97 26.74 5.04
CA PHE A 775 69.43 26.11 6.24
C PHE A 775 70.34 26.42 7.44
N ALA A 776 69.75 26.95 8.51
CA ALA A 776 69.83 26.40 9.87
C ALA A 776 69.43 27.45 10.93
N SER A 777 68.29 27.24 11.59
CA SER A 777 68.15 27.46 13.04
C SER A 777 66.90 26.73 13.54
N THR A 778 67.10 25.50 14.00
CA THR A 778 66.60 24.87 15.25
C THR A 778 65.33 25.38 15.94
N ASP A 779 64.30 25.82 15.21
CA ASP A 779 62.99 26.15 15.80
C ASP A 779 61.78 25.77 14.92
N SER A 780 62.03 25.08 13.79
CA SER A 780 60.98 24.71 12.83
C SER A 780 60.29 23.37 13.13
N GLN A 781 60.88 22.46 13.93
CA GLN A 781 60.22 21.19 14.27
C GLN A 781 59.11 21.36 15.31
N GLY A 782 59.29 22.23 16.31
CA GLY A 782 58.26 22.52 17.32
C GLY A 782 57.08 23.30 16.74
N ALA A 783 57.32 24.20 15.78
CA ALA A 783 56.25 24.86 15.04
C ALA A 783 55.51 23.88 14.11
N PHE A 784 56.19 22.94 13.45
CA PHE A 784 55.53 21.96 12.57
C PHE A 784 54.57 21.03 13.33
N GLN A 785 54.91 20.62 14.57
CA GLN A 785 54.05 19.76 15.40
C GLN A 785 52.78 20.47 15.90
N CYS A 786 52.84 21.74 16.31
CA CYS A 786 51.65 22.46 16.79
C CYS A 786 50.68 22.91 15.68
N TYR A 787 51.16 23.13 14.45
CA TYR A 787 50.30 23.48 13.32
C TYR A 787 49.56 22.25 12.75
N ASN A 788 50.10 21.04 12.92
CA ASN A 788 49.51 19.83 12.35
C ASN A 788 48.27 19.34 13.11
N SER A 789 48.26 19.36 14.45
CA SER A 789 47.10 18.91 15.23
C SER A 789 45.84 19.76 15.00
N LEU A 790 45.98 21.09 15.01
CA LEU A 790 44.88 22.01 14.73
C LEU A 790 44.35 21.88 13.29
N GLY A 791 45.24 21.64 12.32
CA GLY A 791 44.88 21.42 10.91
C GLY A 791 44.15 20.09 10.69
N VAL A 792 44.57 19.02 11.38
CA VAL A 792 43.91 17.71 11.37
C VAL A 792 42.47 17.82 11.90
N GLU A 793 42.29 18.39 13.10
CA GLU A 793 40.95 18.52 13.70
C GLU A 793 40.04 19.43 12.87
N GLN A 794 40.58 20.52 12.31
CA GLN A 794 39.81 21.43 11.47
C GLN A 794 39.33 20.77 10.19
N TRP A 795 40.19 19.98 9.53
CA TRP A 795 39.85 19.32 8.28
C TRP A 795 38.86 18.15 8.50
N LEU A 796 39.09 17.32 9.51
CA LEU A 796 38.21 16.20 9.87
C LEU A 796 36.82 16.67 10.33
N ASN A 797 36.69 17.86 10.93
CA ASN A 797 35.38 18.39 11.32
C ASN A 797 34.62 19.10 10.20
N TRP A 798 35.14 19.14 8.97
CA TRP A 798 34.43 19.72 7.84
C TRP A 798 33.31 18.78 7.35
N GLY A 799 32.11 19.32 7.12
CA GLY A 799 30.92 18.53 6.74
C GLY A 799 31.16 17.61 5.54
N ASP A 800 31.69 18.15 4.44
CA ASP A 800 31.98 17.37 3.23
C ASP A 800 32.98 16.21 3.50
N VAL A 801 33.94 16.41 4.42
CA VAL A 801 34.91 15.38 4.82
C VAL A 801 34.24 14.30 5.66
N ARG A 802 33.37 14.69 6.60
CA ARG A 802 32.58 13.75 7.40
C ARG A 802 31.67 12.89 6.52
N ASP A 803 31.01 13.52 5.54
CA ASP A 803 30.15 12.82 4.59
C ASP A 803 30.95 11.84 3.72
N ALA A 804 32.12 12.26 3.24
CA ALA A 804 33.00 11.40 2.44
C ALA A 804 33.55 10.20 3.23
N LEU A 805 33.71 10.33 4.55
CA LEU A 805 34.17 9.28 5.45
C LEU A 805 33.03 8.46 6.06
N HIS A 806 31.79 8.67 5.62
CA HIS A 806 30.61 7.95 6.09
C HIS A 806 30.38 8.10 7.60
N ILE A 807 30.72 9.27 8.17
CA ILE A 807 30.58 9.56 9.60
C ILE A 807 29.11 9.82 9.92
N VAL A 808 28.54 9.01 10.80
CA VAL A 808 27.12 9.12 11.17
C VAL A 808 26.84 10.36 12.03
N PRO A 809 25.61 10.89 12.03
CA PRO A 809 25.24 12.05 12.85
C PRO A 809 25.43 11.84 14.37
N GLU A 810 25.30 10.59 14.84
CA GLU A 810 25.48 10.18 16.23
C GLU A 810 26.94 10.23 16.67
N ALA A 811 27.87 10.16 15.72
CA ALA A 811 29.30 10.22 16.01
C ALA A 811 29.68 11.66 16.38
N PRO A 812 30.45 11.83 17.46
CA PRO A 812 30.76 13.16 17.95
C PRO A 812 31.68 13.95 16.99
N PRO A 813 31.87 15.25 17.21
CA PRO A 813 32.95 16.00 16.55
C PRO A 813 34.30 15.33 16.80
N PHE A 814 35.15 15.32 15.79
CA PHE A 814 36.49 14.77 15.89
C PHE A 814 37.31 15.60 16.87
N THR A 815 38.02 14.91 17.74
CA THR A 815 38.98 15.45 18.71
C THR A 815 40.17 14.51 18.75
N GLU A 816 41.38 15.06 18.70
CA GLU A 816 42.64 14.31 18.65
C GLU A 816 42.75 13.31 19.81
N CYS A 817 42.62 13.81 21.04
CA CYS A 817 42.59 13.02 22.26
C CYS A 817 41.48 13.51 23.19
N ARG A 818 40.76 12.60 23.83
CA ARG A 818 39.77 12.94 24.86
C ARG A 818 40.34 12.81 26.26
N SER A 819 40.26 13.89 27.03
CA SER A 819 40.85 14.03 28.37
C SER A 819 40.06 13.37 29.51
N ALA A 820 39.11 12.49 29.19
CA ALA A 820 38.15 11.96 30.17
C ALA A 820 37.78 10.47 29.95
N ILE A 821 38.66 9.69 29.33
CA ILE A 821 38.51 8.24 29.17
C ILE A 821 39.46 7.52 30.12
#